data_AF-A0A954TSA3-F1
#
_entry.id   AF-A0A954TSA3-F1
#
_cell.length_a   1.000
_cell.length_b   1.000
_cell.length_c   1.000
_cell.angle_alpha   90.00
_cell.angle_beta   90.00
_cell.angle_gamma   90.00
#
_symmetry.space_group_name_H-M   'P 1'
#
loop_
_entity.id
_entity.type
_entity.pdbx_description
1 polymer ?
#
loop_
_entity_poly.entity_id
_entity_poly.type
_entity_poly.pdbx_seq_one_letter_code
_entity_poly.pdbx_strand_id
1 'polypeptide(L)'
;MTIPTTVKAEVDAAKVNRAIDRGIAYLRKTQTDRGGWEEFRGHSCGLSSLCTLALLNAGVSRNDPTIAQAMKYLRATVADDTYSVSLQTLVFCQFGSASDLPRIRNNVTRLSESQEHDGVWGYGGRRESSGDPSNSQFALLALGAAQDRGVHVEPQVFQRAIEYWKRQQNASGGWGYRSGTASGSMTCAGIASLIIANGRLGNASSSIIDGKIHCCGGDESDQDPILRGLRWLGQKFSAKRNPDGGDGTYYYYLYAIERTGRLTGRRFFGGHDWYREGAEQLIAQQDEFQGFWENGDWESPTVGTSFALLFLSKGKRQVVVGQLERTKAVQSEWQPHPDSLRQLVRHVERAWGRDLTWQTVQLENAGLVDLLQIPVLVISGKESLALDPEKSKLLHDYVDQGGTIVFDASGDSGCGNAANFQNSVANLCSQWYPDAPLERLPTSHPVWSAERKVDIDAMPNGFWVYGVQACCRTAVFYVPQSLTCRWELGDQLFHRGENDDPVRQQIDHSIRIGQNIIAYATGRELKDKLDAQIVMQGDTTNTTERGTTRIASLNLGAGGEDARRALPNASTIIRNQTQVATTVPETPVGFDEKALAEVSVLWIHGRREFVLTPQQRDALRRFIDNDGVILGTAICGDDAFAQSFRKEFAKILGETPLKSMPADHPMLTTRFYGYDLRSVTIRRISHGGSGQQIRRQTSPPVLEFAESDGIVSVVFSPLDLSCALESQNSVQCPGYGTEDAAKIVTNVIQMALNQ
;
A
#
# COMPACT_ATOMS: atom_id res chain seq x y z
N MET A 1 26.95 23.90 0.78
CA MET A 1 27.19 22.59 0.15
C MET A 1 27.02 21.53 1.21
N THR A 2 25.81 21.03 1.35
CA THR A 2 25.43 19.93 2.24
C THR A 2 25.14 18.75 1.32
N ILE A 3 26.02 17.75 1.36
CA ILE A 3 25.82 16.48 0.65
C ILE A 3 24.58 15.82 1.26
N PRO A 4 23.59 15.35 0.48
CA PRO A 4 22.48 14.59 1.04
C PRO A 4 23.04 13.26 1.57
N THR A 5 22.98 13.06 2.89
CA THR A 5 23.18 11.74 3.49
C THR A 5 22.03 10.83 3.08
N THR A 6 22.22 10.12 1.97
CA THR A 6 21.44 8.92 1.63
C THR A 6 22.37 7.72 1.79
N VAL A 7 22.34 7.08 2.96
CA VAL A 7 22.94 5.76 3.14
C VAL A 7 21.81 4.80 3.53
N LYS A 8 21.13 4.22 2.53
CA LYS A 8 20.31 3.01 2.67
C LYS A 8 20.31 2.24 1.34
N ALA A 9 20.95 1.07 1.33
CA ALA A 9 21.12 0.05 0.28
C ALA A 9 20.38 0.23 -1.08
N GLU A 10 21.14 0.20 -2.19
CA GLU A 10 20.70 0.22 -3.60
C GLU A 10 20.24 -1.16 -4.11
N VAL A 11 19.20 -1.74 -3.50
CA VAL A 11 18.50 -2.89 -4.10
C VAL A 11 17.21 -2.41 -4.76
N ASP A 12 17.18 -2.52 -6.10
CA ASP A 12 16.00 -2.21 -6.92
C ASP A 12 15.10 -3.45 -7.11
N ALA A 13 13.83 -3.20 -7.46
CA ALA A 13 12.83 -4.25 -7.67
C ALA A 13 13.22 -5.23 -8.79
N ALA A 14 13.93 -4.76 -9.83
CA ALA A 14 14.31 -5.58 -10.97
C ALA A 14 15.39 -6.61 -10.60
N LYS A 15 16.38 -6.24 -9.78
CA LYS A 15 17.39 -7.17 -9.23
C LYS A 15 16.73 -8.27 -8.39
N VAL A 16 15.79 -7.90 -7.51
CA VAL A 16 15.04 -8.86 -6.69
C VAL A 16 14.21 -9.81 -7.55
N ASN A 17 13.48 -9.29 -8.55
CA ASN A 17 12.69 -10.12 -9.44
C ASN A 17 13.57 -11.09 -10.25
N ARG A 18 14.73 -10.65 -10.75
CA ARG A 18 15.70 -11.55 -11.41
C ARG A 18 16.20 -12.65 -10.47
N ALA A 19 16.49 -12.33 -9.21
CA ALA A 19 16.91 -13.34 -8.24
C ALA A 19 15.79 -14.38 -7.99
N ILE A 20 14.54 -13.92 -7.85
CA ILE A 20 13.36 -14.79 -7.72
C ILE A 20 13.23 -15.72 -8.94
N ASP A 21 13.32 -15.19 -10.16
CA ASP A 21 13.18 -15.96 -11.39
C ASP A 21 14.23 -17.07 -11.50
N ARG A 22 15.47 -16.78 -11.10
CA ARG A 22 16.56 -17.76 -11.06
C ARG A 22 16.30 -18.87 -10.03
N GLY A 23 15.80 -18.52 -8.84
CA GLY A 23 15.40 -19.49 -7.83
C GLY A 23 14.24 -20.39 -8.28
N ILE A 24 13.24 -19.81 -8.96
CA ILE A 24 12.13 -20.57 -9.58
C ILE A 24 12.69 -21.56 -10.61
N ALA A 25 13.59 -21.09 -11.50
CA ALA A 25 14.20 -21.93 -12.52
C ALA A 25 14.98 -23.11 -11.93
N TYR A 26 15.72 -22.87 -10.84
CA TYR A 26 16.40 -23.93 -10.10
C TYR A 26 15.43 -24.99 -9.57
N LEU A 27 14.39 -24.58 -8.83
CA LEU A 27 13.42 -25.54 -8.27
C LEU A 27 12.67 -26.33 -9.35
N ARG A 28 12.34 -25.69 -10.49
CA ARG A 28 11.75 -26.39 -11.64
C ARG A 28 12.68 -27.48 -12.17
N LYS A 29 13.97 -27.17 -12.32
CA LYS A 29 14.97 -28.10 -12.85
C LYS A 29 15.20 -29.30 -11.92
N THR A 30 15.02 -29.14 -10.62
CA THR A 30 15.24 -30.20 -9.62
C THR A 30 13.98 -30.98 -9.25
N GLN A 31 12.82 -30.65 -9.83
CA GLN A 31 11.61 -31.45 -9.67
C GLN A 31 11.81 -32.83 -10.32
N THR A 32 11.48 -33.88 -9.60
CA THR A 32 11.58 -35.26 -10.08
C THR A 32 10.43 -35.61 -11.02
N ASP A 33 10.58 -36.68 -11.81
CA ASP A 33 9.52 -37.20 -12.70
C ASP A 33 8.23 -37.60 -11.96
N ARG A 34 8.29 -37.79 -10.64
CA ARG A 34 7.12 -38.07 -9.79
C ARG A 34 6.31 -36.81 -9.46
N GLY A 35 6.82 -35.63 -9.79
CA GLY A 35 6.26 -34.31 -9.48
C GLY A 35 6.66 -33.76 -8.11
N GLY A 36 7.32 -34.55 -7.25
CA GLY A 36 7.90 -34.09 -5.98
C GLY A 36 9.38 -33.75 -6.10
N TRP A 37 10.01 -33.44 -4.96
CA TRP A 37 11.46 -33.29 -4.79
C TRP A 37 12.00 -34.41 -3.90
N GLU A 38 13.31 -34.59 -3.87
CA GLU A 38 13.95 -35.66 -3.09
C GLU A 38 13.79 -35.44 -1.57
N GLU A 39 12.85 -36.18 -0.97
CA GLU A 39 12.52 -36.03 0.45
C GLU A 39 13.65 -36.47 1.38
N PHE A 40 13.78 -35.79 2.52
CA PHE A 40 14.65 -36.24 3.61
C PHE A 40 14.18 -37.55 4.20
N ARG A 41 15.13 -38.38 4.64
CA ARG A 41 14.82 -39.68 5.25
C ARG A 41 13.93 -39.52 6.48
N GLY A 42 12.72 -40.08 6.41
CA GLY A 42 11.74 -40.07 7.50
C GLY A 42 10.68 -38.98 7.40
N HIS A 43 10.70 -38.16 6.36
CA HIS A 43 9.61 -37.24 6.02
C HIS A 43 8.80 -37.77 4.83
N SER A 44 7.50 -37.55 4.86
CA SER A 44 6.57 -38.03 3.81
C SER A 44 6.51 -37.09 2.60
N CYS A 45 6.28 -35.79 2.81
CA CYS A 45 6.20 -34.81 1.72
C CYS A 45 6.62 -33.38 2.12
N GLY A 46 7.42 -33.24 3.18
CA GLY A 46 7.81 -31.96 3.74
C GLY A 46 8.55 -31.08 2.72
N LEU A 47 9.57 -31.62 2.04
CA LEU A 47 10.37 -30.84 1.09
C LEU A 47 9.56 -30.48 -0.14
N SER A 48 8.80 -31.43 -0.71
CA SER A 48 7.94 -31.15 -1.86
C SER A 48 6.90 -30.08 -1.53
N SER A 49 6.35 -30.11 -0.31
CA SER A 49 5.40 -29.10 0.14
C SER A 49 6.07 -27.73 0.30
N LEU A 50 7.28 -27.67 0.86
CA LEU A 50 8.04 -26.42 0.99
C LEU A 50 8.37 -25.79 -0.37
N CYS A 51 8.85 -26.59 -1.33
CA CYS A 51 9.14 -26.14 -2.70
C CYS A 51 7.88 -25.61 -3.39
N THR A 52 6.77 -26.36 -3.29
CA THR A 52 5.49 -25.96 -3.89
C THR A 52 4.98 -24.66 -3.26
N LEU A 53 5.08 -24.52 -1.94
CA LEU A 53 4.69 -23.30 -1.25
C LEU A 53 5.56 -22.11 -1.68
N ALA A 54 6.86 -22.30 -1.82
CA ALA A 54 7.78 -21.27 -2.29
C ALA A 54 7.44 -20.81 -3.71
N LEU A 55 7.23 -21.74 -4.65
CA LEU A 55 6.85 -21.42 -6.04
C LEU A 55 5.51 -20.67 -6.11
N LEU A 56 4.48 -21.13 -5.37
CA LEU A 56 3.18 -20.45 -5.33
C LEU A 56 3.29 -19.02 -4.79
N ASN A 57 4.10 -18.81 -3.74
CA ASN A 57 4.31 -17.47 -3.17
C ASN A 57 5.22 -16.59 -4.03
N ALA A 58 6.08 -17.20 -4.86
CA ALA A 58 6.90 -16.49 -5.85
C ALA A 58 6.12 -16.08 -7.11
N GLY A 59 4.80 -16.34 -7.15
CA GLY A 59 3.92 -15.92 -8.23
C GLY A 59 3.83 -16.91 -9.40
N VAL A 60 4.37 -18.13 -9.25
CA VAL A 60 4.20 -19.17 -10.26
C VAL A 60 2.71 -19.54 -10.35
N SER A 61 2.17 -19.48 -11.57
CA SER A 61 0.76 -19.70 -11.85
C SER A 61 0.29 -21.07 -11.35
N ARG A 62 -0.95 -21.13 -10.85
CA ARG A 62 -1.61 -22.40 -10.47
C ARG A 62 -1.77 -23.38 -11.64
N ASN A 63 -1.73 -22.86 -12.87
CA ASN A 63 -1.82 -23.64 -14.11
C ASN A 63 -0.44 -24.04 -14.65
N ASP A 64 0.65 -23.67 -13.98
CA ASP A 64 2.01 -24.05 -14.37
C ASP A 64 2.18 -25.57 -14.30
N PRO A 65 2.82 -26.23 -15.29
CA PRO A 65 3.03 -27.67 -15.28
C PRO A 65 3.75 -28.18 -14.02
N THR A 66 4.72 -27.42 -13.51
CA THR A 66 5.49 -27.75 -12.29
C THR A 66 4.56 -27.82 -11.09
N ILE A 67 3.69 -26.82 -10.93
CA ILE A 67 2.70 -26.75 -9.85
C ILE A 67 1.66 -27.86 -10.01
N ALA A 68 1.18 -28.13 -11.23
CA ALA A 68 0.21 -29.18 -11.49
C ALA A 68 0.75 -30.57 -11.10
N GLN A 69 2.00 -30.87 -11.45
CA GLN A 69 2.66 -32.12 -11.07
C GLN A 69 2.90 -32.21 -9.55
N ALA A 70 3.35 -31.13 -8.92
CA ALA A 70 3.54 -31.09 -7.47
C ALA A 70 2.22 -31.29 -6.71
N MET A 71 1.14 -30.65 -7.14
CA MET A 71 -0.18 -30.85 -6.55
C MET A 71 -0.70 -32.27 -6.75
N LYS A 72 -0.40 -32.91 -7.90
CA LYS A 72 -0.72 -34.34 -8.10
C LYS A 72 0.03 -35.23 -7.12
N TYR A 73 1.33 -35.01 -6.93
CA TYR A 73 2.15 -35.71 -5.94
C TYR A 73 1.58 -35.52 -4.53
N LEU A 74 1.40 -34.27 -4.09
CA LEU A 74 0.92 -33.94 -2.76
C LEU A 74 -0.48 -34.49 -2.46
N ARG A 75 -1.38 -34.55 -3.44
CA ARG A 75 -2.73 -35.12 -3.24
C ARG A 75 -2.74 -36.64 -3.13
N ALA A 76 -1.71 -37.30 -3.65
CA ALA A 76 -1.50 -38.75 -3.58
C ALA A 76 -0.71 -39.16 -2.32
N THR A 77 0.01 -38.24 -1.68
CA THR A 77 0.81 -38.53 -0.50
C THR A 77 0.04 -38.27 0.80
N VAL A 78 0.05 -39.25 1.70
CA VAL A 78 -0.45 -39.09 3.08
C VAL A 78 0.69 -38.55 3.94
N ALA A 79 0.54 -37.33 4.45
CA ALA A 79 1.51 -36.73 5.36
C ALA A 79 1.39 -37.31 6.77
N ASP A 80 2.52 -37.55 7.44
CA ASP A 80 2.55 -38.26 8.72
C ASP A 80 3.30 -37.59 9.89
N ASP A 81 4.38 -36.88 9.61
CA ASP A 81 5.10 -36.03 10.55
C ASP A 81 4.56 -34.58 10.59
N THR A 82 4.77 -33.88 11.70
CA THR A 82 4.22 -32.53 11.91
C THR A 82 4.63 -31.55 10.81
N TYR A 83 5.89 -31.58 10.35
CA TYR A 83 6.34 -30.72 9.26
C TYR A 83 5.60 -31.03 7.96
N SER A 84 5.56 -32.29 7.54
CA SER A 84 4.87 -32.69 6.31
C SER A 84 3.38 -32.33 6.36
N VAL A 85 2.69 -32.63 7.46
CA VAL A 85 1.26 -32.32 7.63
C VAL A 85 1.04 -30.81 7.58
N SER A 86 1.88 -30.04 8.25
CA SER A 86 1.78 -28.58 8.31
C SER A 86 2.03 -27.94 6.94
N LEU A 87 3.14 -28.27 6.29
CA LEU A 87 3.52 -27.70 4.99
C LEU A 87 2.53 -28.10 3.89
N GLN A 88 2.07 -29.35 3.87
CA GLN A 88 1.06 -29.81 2.92
C GLN A 88 -0.25 -29.01 3.11
N THR A 89 -0.65 -28.77 4.35
CA THR A 89 -1.82 -27.94 4.67
C THR A 89 -1.65 -26.50 4.19
N LEU A 90 -0.47 -25.91 4.40
CA LEU A 90 -0.14 -24.56 3.90
C LEU A 90 -0.22 -24.48 2.38
N VAL A 91 0.28 -25.49 1.66
CA VAL A 91 0.17 -25.57 0.19
C VAL A 91 -1.29 -25.63 -0.24
N PHE A 92 -2.10 -26.52 0.33
CA PHE A 92 -3.52 -26.62 -0.02
C PHE A 92 -4.26 -25.32 0.28
N CYS A 93 -3.96 -24.67 1.41
CA CYS A 93 -4.53 -23.37 1.75
C CYS A 93 -4.12 -22.30 0.71
N GLN A 94 -2.85 -22.20 0.35
CA GLN A 94 -2.36 -21.24 -0.65
C GLN A 94 -2.90 -21.51 -2.07
N PHE A 95 -3.01 -22.78 -2.46
CA PHE A 95 -3.48 -23.18 -3.80
C PHE A 95 -4.94 -22.82 -4.04
N GLY A 96 -5.76 -22.70 -2.99
CA GLY A 96 -7.11 -22.14 -3.11
C GLY A 96 -8.22 -23.12 -3.50
N SER A 97 -7.91 -24.38 -3.86
CA SER A 97 -8.94 -25.29 -4.38
C SER A 97 -9.94 -25.77 -3.33
N ALA A 98 -11.23 -25.71 -3.64
CA ALA A 98 -12.28 -26.28 -2.79
C ALA A 98 -12.18 -27.81 -2.68
N SER A 99 -11.63 -28.49 -3.71
CA SER A 99 -11.43 -29.95 -3.71
C SER A 99 -10.47 -30.44 -2.63
N ASP A 100 -9.62 -29.54 -2.11
CA ASP A 100 -8.61 -29.88 -1.11
C ASP A 100 -9.14 -29.73 0.33
N LEU A 101 -10.35 -29.17 0.53
CA LEU A 101 -10.94 -28.98 1.86
C LEU A 101 -11.03 -30.27 2.70
N PRO A 102 -11.39 -31.45 2.16
CA PRO A 102 -11.37 -32.69 2.94
C PRO A 102 -9.98 -33.04 3.47
N ARG A 103 -8.92 -32.78 2.68
CA ARG A 103 -7.53 -33.03 3.09
C ARG A 103 -7.07 -32.03 4.14
N ILE A 104 -7.43 -30.75 3.97
CA ILE A 104 -7.16 -29.72 4.97
C ILE A 104 -7.82 -30.10 6.31
N ARG A 105 -9.08 -30.53 6.31
CA ARG A 105 -9.78 -30.99 7.53
C ARG A 105 -9.07 -32.17 8.19
N ASN A 106 -8.71 -33.19 7.41
CA ASN A 106 -7.98 -34.35 7.93
C ASN A 106 -6.64 -33.96 8.57
N ASN A 107 -5.89 -33.06 7.93
CA ASN A 107 -4.63 -32.58 8.46
C ASN A 107 -4.83 -31.73 9.73
N VAL A 108 -5.87 -30.90 9.79
CA VAL A 108 -6.25 -30.16 11.01
C VAL A 108 -6.58 -31.09 12.15
N THR A 109 -7.38 -32.14 11.91
CA THR A 109 -7.68 -33.17 12.93
C THR A 109 -6.39 -33.80 13.44
N ARG A 110 -5.52 -34.25 12.53
CA ARG A 110 -4.23 -34.85 12.88
C ARG A 110 -3.34 -33.92 13.71
N LEU A 111 -3.21 -32.67 13.30
CA LEU A 111 -2.43 -31.68 14.06
C LEU A 111 -3.04 -31.46 15.45
N SER A 112 -4.35 -31.33 15.54
CA SER A 112 -5.06 -31.11 16.82
C SER A 112 -4.89 -32.29 17.78
N GLU A 113 -4.97 -33.52 17.28
CA GLU A 113 -4.82 -34.76 18.08
C GLU A 113 -3.37 -35.03 18.48
N SER A 114 -2.41 -34.59 17.65
CA SER A 114 -0.98 -34.77 17.92
C SER A 114 -0.35 -33.73 18.86
N GLN A 115 -1.11 -32.69 19.25
CA GLN A 115 -0.64 -31.71 20.20
C GLN A 115 -0.48 -32.35 21.58
N GLU A 116 0.68 -32.17 22.20
CA GLU A 116 0.92 -32.69 23.54
C GLU A 116 0.17 -31.89 24.61
N HIS A 117 0.02 -32.47 25.80
CA HIS A 117 -0.75 -31.90 26.91
C HIS A 117 -0.31 -30.49 27.31
N ASP A 118 0.97 -30.18 27.16
CA ASP A 118 1.57 -28.91 27.56
C ASP A 118 1.58 -27.86 26.42
N GLY A 119 0.96 -28.19 25.28
CA GLY A 119 0.68 -27.29 24.16
C GLY A 119 1.67 -27.33 22.99
N VAL A 120 2.71 -28.15 23.08
CA VAL A 120 3.77 -28.28 22.08
C VAL A 120 3.43 -29.34 21.01
N TRP A 121 4.09 -29.27 19.87
CA TRP A 121 4.16 -30.34 18.87
C TRP A 121 5.59 -30.87 18.74
N GLY A 122 5.71 -32.19 18.59
CA GLY A 122 6.97 -32.86 18.24
C GLY A 122 7.06 -33.24 16.76
N TYR A 123 8.02 -34.09 16.42
CA TYR A 123 8.23 -34.58 15.06
C TYR A 123 7.19 -35.64 14.64
N GLY A 124 6.53 -36.30 15.60
CA GLY A 124 5.52 -37.33 15.33
C GLY A 124 6.09 -38.66 14.78
N GLY A 125 5.19 -39.58 14.42
CA GLY A 125 5.52 -40.92 13.90
C GLY A 125 5.78 -41.98 14.98
N ARG A 126 6.48 -43.07 14.62
CA ARG A 126 6.87 -44.18 15.54
C ARG A 126 7.98 -43.82 16.54
N ARG A 127 8.40 -42.56 16.61
CA ARG A 127 9.45 -42.09 17.51
C ARG A 127 8.80 -41.28 18.63
N GLU A 128 9.03 -41.67 19.88
CA GLU A 128 8.84 -40.78 21.01
C GLU A 128 9.77 -39.57 20.80
N SER A 129 9.21 -38.41 20.48
CA SER A 129 9.97 -37.17 20.39
C SER A 129 9.45 -36.21 21.44
N SER A 130 10.35 -35.65 22.26
CA SER A 130 10.05 -34.48 23.07
C SER A 130 9.59 -33.33 22.18
N GLY A 131 8.60 -32.55 22.62
CA GLY A 131 8.12 -31.36 21.94
C GLY A 131 9.21 -30.39 21.46
N ASP A 132 8.93 -29.71 20.35
CA ASP A 132 9.87 -28.84 19.64
C ASP A 132 9.22 -27.50 19.20
N PRO A 133 9.85 -26.34 19.50
CA PRO A 133 9.30 -25.04 19.13
C PRO A 133 9.26 -24.79 17.62
N SER A 134 10.11 -25.48 16.83
CA SER A 134 10.07 -25.40 15.38
C SER A 134 8.85 -26.12 14.81
N ASN A 135 8.57 -27.35 15.24
CA ASN A 135 7.35 -28.07 14.85
C ASN A 135 6.08 -27.31 15.28
N SER A 136 6.09 -26.78 16.51
CA SER A 136 4.95 -26.06 17.09
C SER A 136 4.54 -24.83 16.29
N GLN A 137 5.51 -24.05 15.78
CA GLN A 137 5.19 -22.90 14.95
C GLN A 137 4.59 -23.32 13.58
N PHE A 138 5.06 -24.41 12.98
CA PHE A 138 4.56 -24.88 11.68
C PHE A 138 3.14 -25.43 11.82
N ALA A 139 2.87 -26.16 12.90
CA ALA A 139 1.51 -26.58 13.24
C ALA A 139 0.57 -25.38 13.38
N LEU A 140 0.97 -24.34 14.10
CA LEU A 140 0.16 -23.12 14.26
C LEU A 140 -0.04 -22.35 12.95
N LEU A 141 0.98 -22.29 12.08
CA LEU A 141 0.85 -21.69 10.75
C LEU A 141 -0.18 -22.44 9.91
N ALA A 142 -0.14 -23.78 9.93
CA ALA A 142 -1.07 -24.62 9.20
C ALA A 142 -2.50 -24.52 9.73
N LEU A 143 -2.68 -24.60 11.05
CA LEU A 143 -3.98 -24.46 11.72
C LEU A 143 -4.58 -23.07 11.46
N GLY A 144 -3.77 -22.00 11.58
CA GLY A 144 -4.18 -20.65 11.27
C GLY A 144 -4.62 -20.50 9.80
N ALA A 145 -3.82 -20.99 8.86
CA ALA A 145 -4.16 -20.94 7.43
C ALA A 145 -5.43 -21.76 7.10
N ALA A 146 -5.62 -22.90 7.75
CA ALA A 146 -6.82 -23.72 7.58
C ALA A 146 -8.08 -23.01 8.10
N GLN A 147 -7.99 -22.34 9.26
CA GLN A 147 -9.10 -21.54 9.79
C GLN A 147 -9.42 -20.35 8.88
N ASP A 148 -8.42 -19.74 8.23
CA ASP A 148 -8.66 -18.71 7.23
C ASP A 148 -9.45 -19.25 6.01
N ARG A 149 -9.38 -20.55 5.75
CA ARG A 149 -10.18 -21.25 4.72
C ARG A 149 -11.52 -21.77 5.23
N GLY A 150 -11.93 -21.37 6.44
CA GLY A 150 -13.20 -21.75 7.05
C GLY A 150 -13.22 -23.17 7.63
N VAL A 151 -12.05 -23.76 7.89
CA VAL A 151 -11.94 -25.03 8.61
C VAL A 151 -11.94 -24.76 10.11
N HIS A 152 -12.88 -25.35 10.84
CA HIS A 152 -12.96 -25.23 12.29
C HIS A 152 -11.74 -25.85 12.97
N VAL A 153 -11.20 -25.15 13.98
CA VAL A 153 -10.14 -25.62 14.87
C VAL A 153 -10.61 -25.31 16.29
N GLU A 154 -10.54 -26.30 17.18
CA GLU A 154 -11.01 -26.12 18.56
C GLU A 154 -10.19 -25.03 19.29
N PRO A 155 -10.85 -24.06 19.96
CA PRO A 155 -10.16 -22.97 20.67
C PRO A 155 -9.12 -23.46 21.67
N GLN A 156 -9.34 -24.60 22.35
CA GLN A 156 -8.38 -25.12 23.33
C GLN A 156 -7.01 -25.45 22.72
N VAL A 157 -6.94 -25.75 21.41
CA VAL A 157 -5.66 -26.00 20.72
C VAL A 157 -4.79 -24.76 20.72
N PHE A 158 -5.37 -23.59 20.41
CA PHE A 158 -4.66 -22.31 20.43
C PHE A 158 -4.36 -21.86 21.86
N GLN A 159 -5.27 -22.08 22.81
CA GLN A 159 -5.07 -21.73 24.22
C GLN A 159 -3.84 -22.44 24.81
N ARG A 160 -3.74 -23.76 24.64
CA ARG A 160 -2.57 -24.52 25.10
C ARG A 160 -1.28 -24.06 24.44
N ALA A 161 -1.33 -23.72 23.15
CA ALA A 161 -0.17 -23.22 22.43
C ALA A 161 0.29 -21.85 22.98
N ILE A 162 -0.64 -20.95 23.32
CA ILE A 162 -0.31 -19.66 23.96
C ILE A 162 0.36 -19.90 25.31
N GLU A 163 -0.19 -20.80 26.13
CA GLU A 163 0.39 -21.17 27.43
C GLU A 163 1.80 -21.74 27.30
N TYR A 164 2.02 -22.61 26.30
CA TYR A 164 3.35 -23.11 25.95
C TYR A 164 4.32 -21.97 25.64
N TRP A 165 4.00 -21.11 24.67
CA TRP A 165 4.90 -20.04 24.24
C TRP A 165 5.16 -19.01 25.36
N LYS A 166 4.16 -18.69 26.18
CA LYS A 166 4.34 -17.84 27.37
C LYS A 166 5.31 -18.47 28.37
N ARG A 167 5.15 -19.78 28.65
CA ARG A 167 6.02 -20.52 29.59
C ARG A 167 7.46 -20.66 29.09
N GLN A 168 7.66 -20.77 27.78
CA GLN A 168 9.00 -20.95 27.17
C GLN A 168 9.78 -19.65 26.97
N GLN A 169 9.15 -18.47 27.13
CA GLN A 169 9.85 -17.20 26.95
C GLN A 169 10.88 -17.00 28.06
N ASN A 170 12.13 -16.74 27.70
CA ASN A 170 13.19 -16.57 28.68
C ASN A 170 13.18 -15.17 29.33
N ALA A 171 14.05 -14.95 30.31
CA ALA A 171 14.17 -13.66 30.99
C ALA A 171 14.61 -12.52 30.05
N SER A 172 15.38 -12.82 29.00
CA SER A 172 15.80 -11.83 27.99
C SER A 172 14.64 -11.33 27.09
N GLY A 173 13.49 -12.01 27.13
CA GLY A 173 12.33 -11.71 26.29
C GLY A 173 12.32 -12.44 24.95
N GLY A 174 13.41 -13.11 24.56
CA GLY A 174 13.45 -13.98 23.39
C GLY A 174 13.04 -15.43 23.68
N TRP A 175 13.03 -16.24 22.62
CA TRP A 175 12.81 -17.69 22.69
C TRP A 175 14.00 -18.45 22.12
N GLY A 176 14.30 -19.59 22.74
CA GLY A 176 15.34 -20.53 22.33
C GLY A 176 14.75 -21.90 21.99
N TYR A 177 15.61 -22.81 21.57
CA TYR A 177 15.25 -24.23 21.61
C TYR A 177 15.32 -24.72 23.06
N ARG A 178 14.23 -25.33 23.54
CA ARG A 178 14.03 -25.68 24.97
C ARG A 178 14.15 -24.42 25.86
N SER A 179 14.40 -24.57 27.16
CA SER A 179 14.70 -23.45 28.07
C SER A 179 16.10 -22.82 27.87
N GLY A 180 16.66 -22.93 26.65
CA GLY A 180 18.01 -22.46 26.30
C GLY A 180 18.08 -20.98 25.92
N THR A 181 19.27 -20.57 25.47
CA THR A 181 19.54 -19.20 24.98
C THR A 181 18.58 -18.81 23.85
N ALA A 182 18.06 -17.58 23.89
CA ALA A 182 17.23 -17.08 22.81
C ALA A 182 18.00 -17.02 21.50
N SER A 183 17.32 -17.35 20.39
CA SER A 183 17.86 -17.20 19.04
C SER A 183 16.90 -16.37 18.18
N GLY A 184 17.40 -15.83 17.06
CA GLY A 184 16.58 -15.10 16.11
C GLY A 184 15.42 -15.94 15.58
N SER A 185 15.72 -17.13 15.06
CA SER A 185 14.73 -18.03 14.48
C SER A 185 13.59 -18.39 15.44
N MET A 186 13.90 -18.75 16.68
CA MET A 186 12.90 -19.13 17.67
C MET A 186 12.19 -17.91 18.27
N THR A 187 12.86 -16.76 18.39
CA THR A 187 12.19 -15.53 18.81
C THR A 187 11.14 -15.10 17.80
N CYS A 188 11.47 -15.13 16.50
CA CYS A 188 10.50 -14.91 15.42
C CYS A 188 9.35 -15.92 15.46
N ALA A 189 9.65 -17.19 15.76
CA ALA A 189 8.64 -18.25 15.90
C ALA A 189 7.66 -17.99 17.05
N GLY A 190 8.16 -17.59 18.22
CA GLY A 190 7.33 -17.29 19.39
C GLY A 190 6.41 -16.10 19.12
N ILE A 191 6.95 -15.01 18.56
CA ILE A 191 6.16 -13.84 18.16
C ILE A 191 5.05 -14.23 17.18
N ALA A 192 5.39 -14.91 16.08
CA ALA A 192 4.43 -15.29 15.06
C ALA A 192 3.35 -16.24 15.61
N SER A 193 3.75 -17.20 16.43
CA SER A 193 2.86 -18.18 17.05
C SER A 193 1.84 -17.53 17.98
N LEU A 194 2.30 -16.61 18.83
CA LEU A 194 1.42 -15.86 19.73
C LEU A 194 0.46 -14.95 18.98
N ILE A 195 0.91 -14.24 17.93
CA ILE A 195 0.03 -13.40 17.10
C ILE A 195 -1.06 -14.25 16.43
N ILE A 196 -0.67 -15.39 15.83
CA ILE A 196 -1.62 -16.29 15.17
C ILE A 196 -2.63 -16.80 16.19
N ALA A 197 -2.17 -17.38 17.30
CA ALA A 197 -3.03 -18.03 18.29
C ALA A 197 -3.94 -17.04 19.04
N ASN A 198 -3.41 -15.89 19.51
CA ASN A 198 -4.21 -14.85 20.17
C ASN A 198 -5.32 -14.34 19.24
N GLY A 199 -4.98 -14.12 17.97
CA GLY A 199 -5.94 -13.70 16.95
C GLY A 199 -7.01 -14.75 16.61
N ARG A 200 -6.91 -15.99 17.13
CA ARG A 200 -7.97 -17.03 16.96
C ARG A 200 -8.87 -17.17 18.17
N LEU A 201 -8.44 -16.67 19.32
CA LEU A 201 -9.21 -16.73 20.56
C LEU A 201 -10.04 -15.46 20.83
N GLY A 202 -9.92 -14.44 19.98
CA GLY A 202 -10.55 -13.15 20.24
C GLY A 202 -9.96 -12.46 21.48
N ASN A 203 -8.71 -12.76 21.83
CA ASN A 203 -7.93 -12.03 22.85
C ASN A 203 -7.50 -10.64 22.31
N ALA A 204 -8.44 -9.93 21.71
CA ALA A 204 -8.29 -8.59 21.15
C ALA A 204 -8.64 -7.54 22.21
N SER A 205 -8.28 -6.28 21.96
CA SER A 205 -8.74 -5.18 22.82
C SER A 205 -10.22 -4.87 22.59
N SER A 206 -10.78 -5.32 21.46
CA SER A 206 -12.21 -5.25 21.14
C SER A 206 -12.92 -6.57 21.39
N SER A 207 -14.17 -6.52 21.86
CA SER A 207 -14.99 -7.71 22.12
C SER A 207 -16.48 -7.48 21.88
N ILE A 208 -17.27 -8.55 21.85
CA ILE A 208 -18.74 -8.48 21.79
C ILE A 208 -19.27 -8.99 23.13
N ILE A 209 -19.93 -8.12 23.90
CA ILE A 209 -20.54 -8.44 25.19
C ILE A 209 -22.01 -8.04 25.13
N ASP A 210 -22.90 -8.99 25.45
CA ASP A 210 -24.35 -8.82 25.41
C ASP A 210 -24.88 -8.27 24.08
N GLY A 211 -24.35 -8.78 22.96
CA GLY A 211 -24.74 -8.36 21.62
C GLY A 211 -24.37 -6.91 21.28
N LYS A 212 -23.36 -6.35 21.95
CA LYS A 212 -22.82 -5.01 21.68
C LYS A 212 -21.32 -5.06 21.52
N ILE A 213 -20.80 -4.23 20.62
CA ILE A 213 -19.36 -4.04 20.40
C ILE A 213 -18.82 -3.19 21.55
N HIS A 214 -17.78 -3.71 22.22
CA HIS A 214 -16.96 -3.00 23.21
C HIS A 214 -15.57 -2.79 22.62
N CYS A 215 -15.10 -1.54 22.64
CA CYS A 215 -13.88 -1.11 21.94
C CYS A 215 -12.67 -0.93 22.87
N CYS A 216 -12.69 -1.53 24.05
CA CYS A 216 -11.64 -1.37 25.05
C CYS A 216 -11.54 -2.61 25.91
N GLY A 217 -10.31 -2.90 26.30
CA GLY A 217 -9.92 -4.14 26.94
C GLY A 217 -8.52 -4.56 26.48
N GLY A 218 -8.06 -5.71 26.97
CA GLY A 218 -6.71 -6.21 26.68
C GLY A 218 -5.72 -5.94 27.82
N ASP A 219 -4.68 -6.78 27.89
CA ASP A 219 -3.62 -6.69 28.88
C ASP A 219 -2.52 -5.75 28.34
N GLU A 220 -2.50 -4.51 28.83
CA GLU A 220 -1.52 -3.47 28.46
C GLU A 220 -0.21 -3.57 29.26
N SER A 221 0.05 -4.70 29.92
CA SER A 221 1.22 -4.81 30.78
C SER A 221 2.53 -4.87 29.98
N ASP A 222 3.59 -4.27 30.55
CA ASP A 222 4.99 -4.38 30.06
C ASP A 222 5.51 -5.83 29.98
N GLN A 223 4.71 -6.80 30.45
CA GLN A 223 4.94 -8.23 30.40
C GLN A 223 4.40 -8.90 29.13
N ASP A 224 3.81 -8.16 28.18
CA ASP A 224 3.37 -8.76 26.91
C ASP A 224 4.54 -9.51 26.25
N PRO A 225 4.42 -10.85 26.10
CA PRO A 225 5.47 -11.65 25.49
C PRO A 225 5.80 -11.21 24.06
N ILE A 226 4.83 -10.73 23.27
CA ILE A 226 5.07 -10.28 21.90
C ILE A 226 6.00 -9.05 21.89
N LEU A 227 5.69 -8.04 22.72
CA LEU A 227 6.52 -6.84 22.84
C LEU A 227 7.93 -7.14 23.39
N ARG A 228 8.04 -8.04 24.38
CA ARG A 228 9.34 -8.51 24.90
C ARG A 228 10.17 -9.18 23.80
N GLY A 229 9.53 -10.02 22.98
CA GLY A 229 10.16 -10.65 21.81
C GLY A 229 10.64 -9.65 20.77
N LEU A 230 9.80 -8.65 20.45
CA LEU A 230 10.14 -7.61 19.48
C LEU A 230 11.29 -6.72 19.96
N ARG A 231 11.36 -6.42 21.27
CA ARG A 231 12.50 -5.72 21.87
C ARG A 231 13.79 -6.52 21.74
N TRP A 232 13.76 -7.81 22.09
CA TRP A 232 14.92 -8.69 21.90
C TRP A 232 15.36 -8.73 20.43
N LEU A 233 14.41 -8.90 19.52
CA LEU A 233 14.67 -8.96 18.09
C LEU A 233 15.29 -7.66 17.58
N GLY A 234 14.77 -6.50 17.99
CA GLY A 234 15.34 -5.21 17.62
C GLY A 234 16.78 -5.02 18.12
N GLN A 235 17.12 -5.51 19.30
CA GLN A 235 18.48 -5.43 19.86
C GLN A 235 19.47 -6.38 19.18
N LYS A 236 19.00 -7.53 18.71
CA LYS A 236 19.84 -8.62 18.21
C LYS A 236 19.79 -8.82 16.70
N PHE A 237 18.93 -8.09 16.00
CA PHE A 237 18.65 -8.26 14.57
C PHE A 237 19.95 -8.32 13.75
N SER A 238 19.98 -9.24 12.77
CA SER A 238 21.03 -9.29 11.76
C SER A 238 20.47 -9.83 10.46
N ALA A 239 20.73 -9.17 9.33
CA ALA A 239 20.41 -9.74 8.02
C ALA A 239 21.43 -10.82 7.58
N LYS A 240 22.56 -10.97 8.27
CA LYS A 240 23.73 -11.75 7.82
C LYS A 240 23.88 -13.13 8.47
N ARG A 241 23.23 -13.35 9.60
CA ARG A 241 23.29 -14.61 10.38
C ARG A 241 22.05 -14.74 11.25
N ASN A 242 21.74 -15.95 11.72
CA ASN A 242 20.75 -16.17 12.76
C ASN A 242 21.35 -15.77 14.13
N PRO A 243 20.91 -14.67 14.78
CA PRO A 243 21.48 -14.22 16.03
C PRO A 243 21.34 -15.27 17.13
N ASP A 244 22.45 -15.60 17.80
CA ASP A 244 22.51 -16.57 18.91
C ASP A 244 21.89 -17.96 18.57
N GLY A 245 21.80 -18.28 17.27
CA GLY A 245 21.36 -19.56 16.71
C GLY A 245 22.48 -20.33 16.02
N GLY A 246 22.17 -21.50 15.45
CA GLY A 246 23.16 -22.31 14.72
C GLY A 246 23.42 -21.80 13.31
N ASP A 247 24.66 -21.93 12.84
CA ASP A 247 25.09 -21.42 11.53
C ASP A 247 24.26 -21.99 10.37
N GLY A 248 23.85 -23.27 10.42
CA GLY A 248 23.04 -23.93 9.40
C GLY A 248 21.53 -23.64 9.44
N THR A 249 21.10 -22.48 9.96
CA THR A 249 19.66 -22.10 10.07
C THR A 249 19.38 -20.69 9.56
N TYR A 250 20.25 -20.19 8.68
CA TYR A 250 20.23 -18.82 8.20
C TYR A 250 19.01 -18.52 7.33
N TYR A 251 18.73 -19.33 6.31
CA TYR A 251 17.59 -19.08 5.42
C TYR A 251 16.27 -19.32 6.14
N TYR A 252 16.21 -20.32 7.01
CA TYR A 252 15.08 -20.55 7.89
C TYR A 252 14.81 -19.34 8.80
N TYR A 253 15.88 -18.75 9.38
CA TYR A 253 15.77 -17.52 10.16
C TYR A 253 15.26 -16.34 9.33
N LEU A 254 15.77 -16.13 8.10
CA LEU A 254 15.26 -15.08 7.22
C LEU A 254 13.77 -15.28 6.94
N TYR A 255 13.34 -16.49 6.60
CA TYR A 255 11.92 -16.81 6.46
C TYR A 255 11.12 -16.53 7.75
N ALA A 256 11.70 -16.77 8.92
CA ALA A 256 11.08 -16.39 10.19
C ALA A 256 10.96 -14.86 10.36
N ILE A 257 11.99 -14.10 9.99
CA ILE A 257 11.99 -12.63 9.97
C ILE A 257 10.89 -12.09 9.07
N GLU A 258 10.74 -12.61 7.84
CA GLU A 258 9.68 -12.19 6.92
C GLU A 258 8.31 -12.31 7.59
N ARG A 259 8.02 -13.48 8.16
CA ARG A 259 6.73 -13.72 8.82
C ARG A 259 6.53 -12.77 9.99
N THR A 260 7.55 -12.57 10.82
CA THR A 260 7.46 -11.65 11.96
C THR A 260 7.21 -10.22 11.49
N GLY A 261 7.97 -9.73 10.51
CA GLY A 261 7.77 -8.40 9.92
C GLY A 261 6.37 -8.23 9.34
N ARG A 262 5.88 -9.21 8.58
CA ARG A 262 4.56 -9.16 7.95
C ARG A 262 3.40 -9.28 8.95
N LEU A 263 3.52 -10.12 9.97
CA LEU A 263 2.47 -10.30 10.98
C LEU A 263 2.38 -9.12 11.96
N THR A 264 3.51 -8.48 12.24
CA THR A 264 3.58 -7.31 13.15
C THR A 264 3.42 -5.97 12.43
N GLY A 265 3.43 -5.97 11.10
CA GLY A 265 3.46 -4.75 10.29
C GLY A 265 4.75 -3.94 10.45
N ARG A 266 5.81 -4.45 11.10
CA ARG A 266 7.02 -3.66 11.29
C ARG A 266 7.89 -3.65 10.05
N ARG A 267 8.18 -2.44 9.55
CA ARG A 267 9.22 -2.24 8.51
C ARG A 267 10.63 -2.36 9.09
N PHE A 268 10.84 -1.89 10.32
CA PHE A 268 12.14 -1.86 10.96
C PHE A 268 12.23 -2.74 12.21
N PHE A 269 13.37 -3.40 12.40
CA PHE A 269 13.77 -4.00 13.67
C PHE A 269 15.08 -3.36 14.12
N GLY A 270 15.07 -2.65 15.27
CA GLY A 270 16.28 -1.96 15.74
C GLY A 270 16.83 -0.90 14.79
N GLY A 271 15.99 -0.29 13.96
CA GLY A 271 16.40 0.65 12.91
C GLY A 271 16.80 0.02 11.57
N HIS A 272 16.87 -1.30 11.50
CA HIS A 272 17.22 -2.04 10.28
C HIS A 272 16.00 -2.34 9.40
N ASP A 273 16.07 -2.02 8.11
CA ASP A 273 15.01 -2.38 7.13
C ASP A 273 15.22 -3.86 6.76
N TRP A 274 14.58 -4.73 7.53
CA TRP A 274 14.84 -6.17 7.46
C TRP A 274 14.67 -6.75 6.07
N TYR A 275 13.75 -6.19 5.27
CA TYR A 275 13.48 -6.67 3.92
C TYR A 275 14.57 -6.22 2.96
N ARG A 276 14.92 -4.93 2.95
CA ARG A 276 15.95 -4.41 2.05
C ARG A 276 17.31 -5.02 2.35
N GLU A 277 17.70 -5.07 3.63
CA GLU A 277 18.97 -5.66 4.05
C GLU A 277 19.01 -7.17 3.77
N GLY A 278 17.93 -7.91 4.05
CA GLY A 278 17.86 -9.34 3.75
C GLY A 278 17.87 -9.63 2.24
N ALA A 279 17.18 -8.82 1.43
CA ALA A 279 17.17 -8.97 -0.03
C ALA A 279 18.56 -8.73 -0.63
N GLU A 280 19.28 -7.73 -0.12
CA GLU A 280 20.67 -7.46 -0.50
C GLU A 280 21.57 -8.66 -0.21
N GLN A 281 21.48 -9.22 1.00
CA GLN A 281 22.27 -10.40 1.36
C GLN A 281 21.92 -11.61 0.49
N LEU A 282 20.64 -11.86 0.23
CA LEU A 282 20.22 -12.98 -0.63
C LEU A 282 20.71 -12.81 -2.06
N ILE A 283 20.64 -11.61 -2.64
CA ILE A 283 21.18 -11.36 -3.99
C ILE A 283 22.68 -11.63 -4.02
N ALA A 284 23.42 -11.15 -3.01
CA ALA A 284 24.88 -11.32 -2.95
C ALA A 284 25.32 -12.78 -2.76
N GLN A 285 24.50 -13.62 -2.12
CA GLN A 285 24.80 -15.02 -1.84
C GLN A 285 24.25 -16.00 -2.88
N GLN A 286 23.41 -15.55 -3.82
CA GLN A 286 22.80 -16.43 -4.81
C GLN A 286 23.89 -17.00 -5.72
N ASP A 287 23.93 -18.33 -5.88
CA ASP A 287 24.87 -18.98 -6.79
C ASP A 287 24.78 -18.36 -8.19
N GLU A 288 25.91 -18.05 -8.84
CA GLU A 288 25.95 -17.28 -10.08
C GLU A 288 25.55 -18.10 -11.32
N PHE A 289 25.65 -19.43 -11.27
CA PHE A 289 25.43 -20.27 -12.44
C PHE A 289 24.04 -20.93 -12.48
N GLN A 290 23.71 -21.69 -11.44
CA GLN A 290 22.46 -22.41 -11.27
C GLN A 290 21.38 -21.62 -10.53
N GLY A 291 21.75 -20.58 -9.76
CA GLY A 291 20.80 -19.65 -9.16
C GLY A 291 20.11 -20.12 -7.88
N PHE A 292 20.67 -21.13 -7.20
CA PHE A 292 20.18 -21.61 -5.90
C PHE A 292 20.79 -20.83 -4.72
N TRP A 293 20.27 -21.12 -3.53
CA TRP A 293 20.83 -20.73 -2.24
C TRP A 293 21.05 -21.97 -1.37
N GLU A 294 22.18 -22.03 -0.67
CA GLU A 294 22.53 -23.14 0.23
C GLU A 294 23.35 -22.67 1.43
N ASN A 295 23.25 -23.38 2.54
CA ASN A 295 24.02 -23.07 3.75
C ASN A 295 24.25 -24.35 4.59
N GLY A 296 25.19 -25.17 4.11
CA GLY A 296 25.54 -26.44 4.72
C GLY A 296 24.43 -27.50 4.59
N ASP A 297 24.62 -28.62 5.28
CA ASP A 297 23.80 -29.84 5.07
C ASP A 297 22.31 -29.67 5.45
N TRP A 298 22.02 -28.85 6.46
CA TRP A 298 20.65 -28.62 6.95
C TRP A 298 19.83 -27.69 6.04
N GLU A 299 20.51 -26.81 5.31
CA GLU A 299 19.91 -25.90 4.34
C GLU A 299 20.51 -26.19 2.95
N SER A 300 20.33 -27.43 2.51
CA SER A 300 20.69 -27.87 1.16
C SER A 300 20.12 -26.93 0.08
N PRO A 301 20.69 -26.92 -1.14
CA PRO A 301 20.24 -26.03 -2.22
C PRO A 301 18.73 -25.91 -2.41
N THR A 302 17.98 -27.01 -2.29
CA THR A 302 16.52 -27.03 -2.45
C THR A 302 15.79 -26.39 -1.26
N VAL A 303 16.28 -26.62 -0.03
CA VAL A 303 15.73 -26.02 1.20
C VAL A 303 16.06 -24.53 1.25
N GLY A 304 17.34 -24.17 1.08
CA GLY A 304 17.81 -22.78 1.11
C GLY A 304 17.10 -21.93 0.06
N THR A 305 17.00 -22.44 -1.17
CA THR A 305 16.24 -21.75 -2.25
C THR A 305 14.77 -21.56 -1.90
N SER A 306 14.12 -22.56 -1.31
CA SER A 306 12.70 -22.44 -0.96
C SER A 306 12.47 -21.36 0.10
N PHE A 307 13.30 -21.29 1.14
CA PHE A 307 13.20 -20.25 2.16
C PHE A 307 13.59 -18.86 1.62
N ALA A 308 14.63 -18.76 0.78
CA ALA A 308 15.01 -17.51 0.13
C ALA A 308 13.87 -16.96 -0.75
N LEU A 309 13.22 -17.81 -1.54
CA LEU A 309 12.05 -17.43 -2.34
C LEU A 309 10.87 -16.96 -1.49
N LEU A 310 10.59 -17.66 -0.38
CA LEU A 310 9.54 -17.24 0.56
C LEU A 310 9.83 -15.87 1.15
N PHE A 311 11.08 -15.60 1.54
CA PHE A 311 11.51 -14.29 2.05
C PHE A 311 11.36 -13.18 0.99
N LEU A 312 11.99 -13.36 -0.17
CA LEU A 312 12.02 -12.35 -1.23
C LEU A 312 10.62 -12.01 -1.74
N SER A 313 9.78 -13.02 -1.91
CA SER A 313 8.46 -12.88 -2.55
C SER A 313 7.39 -12.36 -1.59
N LYS A 314 7.42 -12.74 -0.31
CA LYS A 314 6.43 -12.24 0.65
C LYS A 314 6.82 -10.88 1.21
N GLY A 315 8.11 -10.58 1.33
CA GLY A 315 8.58 -9.29 1.84
C GLY A 315 8.37 -8.13 0.87
N LYS A 316 8.18 -8.39 -0.43
CA LYS A 316 7.83 -7.38 -1.46
C LYS A 316 6.35 -7.02 -1.54
N ARG A 317 5.48 -7.62 -0.72
CA ARG A 317 4.04 -7.30 -0.73
C ARG A 317 3.83 -5.79 -0.62
N GLN A 318 2.96 -5.27 -1.47
CA GLN A 318 2.69 -3.84 -1.58
C GLN A 318 1.91 -3.36 -0.34
N VAL A 319 2.29 -2.18 0.16
CA VAL A 319 1.66 -1.57 1.35
C VAL A 319 0.40 -0.84 0.92
N VAL A 320 -0.73 -1.12 1.57
CA VAL A 320 -2.02 -0.43 1.28
C VAL A 320 -2.42 0.57 2.34
N VAL A 321 -2.03 0.31 3.59
CA VAL A 321 -2.39 1.11 4.75
C VAL A 321 -1.26 1.02 5.77
N GLY A 322 -1.09 2.05 6.58
CA GLY A 322 -0.15 2.02 7.69
C GLY A 322 -0.70 2.68 8.94
N GLN A 323 -0.06 2.42 10.07
CA GLN A 323 -0.37 3.02 11.36
C GLN A 323 0.79 3.90 11.81
N LEU A 324 0.47 5.08 12.37
CA LEU A 324 1.47 5.97 12.92
C LEU A 324 1.77 5.62 14.39
N GLU A 325 3.00 5.17 14.66
CA GLU A 325 3.55 5.04 16.02
C GLU A 325 4.10 6.41 16.47
N ARG A 326 3.69 6.84 17.66
CA ARG A 326 4.11 8.09 18.31
C ARG A 326 4.95 7.73 19.53
N THR A 327 6.25 8.02 19.50
CA THR A 327 7.23 7.42 20.42
C THR A 327 7.06 7.85 21.88
N LYS A 328 6.38 8.98 22.14
CA LYS A 328 6.06 9.46 23.50
C LYS A 328 4.74 8.92 24.06
N ALA A 329 3.98 8.18 23.26
CA ALA A 329 2.67 7.65 23.64
C ALA A 329 2.79 6.18 24.06
N VAL A 330 2.08 5.78 25.11
CA VAL A 330 1.92 4.35 25.43
C VAL A 330 1.14 3.65 24.31
N GLN A 331 1.30 2.33 24.15
CA GLN A 331 0.70 1.60 23.02
C GLN A 331 -0.80 1.86 22.88
N SER A 332 -1.54 1.88 23.98
CA SER A 332 -2.99 2.11 23.99
C SER A 332 -3.41 3.50 23.53
N GLU A 333 -2.50 4.47 23.50
CA GLU A 333 -2.79 5.82 22.97
C GLU A 333 -2.65 5.90 21.45
N TRP A 334 -1.68 5.21 20.83
CA TRP A 334 -1.44 5.27 19.37
C TRP A 334 -1.93 4.04 18.61
N GLN A 335 -2.11 2.92 19.31
CA GLN A 335 -2.63 1.64 18.81
C GLN A 335 -3.60 1.03 19.82
N PRO A 336 -4.79 1.65 20.01
CA PRO A 336 -5.83 1.09 20.88
C PRO A 336 -6.39 -0.26 20.38
N HIS A 337 -6.26 -0.54 19.07
CA HIS A 337 -6.75 -1.76 18.41
C HIS A 337 -5.63 -2.43 17.60
N PRO A 338 -4.70 -3.17 18.24
CA PRO A 338 -3.49 -3.70 17.60
C PRO A 338 -3.74 -4.62 16.41
N ASP A 339 -4.89 -5.30 16.35
CA ASP A 339 -5.17 -6.26 15.27
C ASP A 339 -5.96 -5.67 14.09
N SER A 340 -6.43 -4.43 14.24
CA SER A 340 -7.34 -3.76 13.30
C SER A 340 -6.85 -3.73 11.85
N LEU A 341 -5.63 -3.24 11.60
CA LEU A 341 -5.11 -3.13 10.24
C LEU A 341 -4.82 -4.49 9.61
N ARG A 342 -4.40 -5.48 10.41
CA ARG A 342 -4.20 -6.85 9.91
C ARG A 342 -5.52 -7.43 9.39
N GLN A 343 -6.60 -7.26 10.15
CA GLN A 343 -7.92 -7.72 9.73
C GLN A 343 -8.46 -6.94 8.53
N LEU A 344 -8.32 -5.60 8.51
CA LEU A 344 -8.71 -4.79 7.36
C LEU A 344 -7.99 -5.25 6.08
N VAL A 345 -6.65 -5.36 6.12
CA VAL A 345 -5.87 -5.79 4.96
C VAL A 345 -6.26 -7.19 4.50
N ARG A 346 -6.54 -8.12 5.42
CA ARG A 346 -7.01 -9.46 5.07
C ARG A 346 -8.32 -9.43 4.27
N HIS A 347 -9.23 -8.49 4.57
CA HIS A 347 -10.45 -8.28 3.79
C HIS A 347 -10.17 -7.61 2.44
N VAL A 348 -9.22 -6.68 2.37
CA VAL A 348 -8.77 -6.08 1.10
C VAL A 348 -8.10 -7.12 0.19
N GLU A 349 -7.23 -7.98 0.72
CA GLU A 349 -6.58 -9.08 -0.03
C GLU A 349 -7.62 -9.99 -0.69
N ARG A 350 -8.70 -10.33 0.05
CA ARG A 350 -9.81 -11.14 -0.48
C ARG A 350 -10.59 -10.42 -1.58
N ALA A 351 -10.89 -9.13 -1.38
CA ALA A 351 -11.63 -8.35 -2.37
C ALA A 351 -10.84 -8.16 -3.66
N TRP A 352 -9.53 -7.93 -3.55
CA TRP A 352 -8.67 -7.62 -4.71
C TRP A 352 -8.00 -8.85 -5.32
N GLY A 353 -8.08 -10.01 -4.66
CA GLY A 353 -7.51 -11.26 -5.16
C GLY A 353 -5.98 -11.25 -5.25
N ARG A 354 -5.30 -10.43 -4.45
CA ARG A 354 -3.83 -10.34 -4.40
C ARG A 354 -3.33 -10.17 -2.97
N ASP A 355 -2.10 -10.61 -2.74
CA ASP A 355 -1.41 -10.50 -1.46
C ASP A 355 -0.93 -9.07 -1.22
N LEU A 356 -1.19 -8.54 -0.02
CA LEU A 356 -0.95 -7.15 0.38
C LEU A 356 -0.35 -7.11 1.79
N THR A 357 0.05 -5.91 2.22
CA THR A 357 0.55 -5.71 3.59
C THR A 357 0.16 -4.35 4.16
N TRP A 358 0.33 -4.21 5.47
CA TRP A 358 0.24 -2.95 6.20
C TRP A 358 1.55 -2.70 6.93
N GLN A 359 1.79 -1.45 7.33
CA GLN A 359 3.01 -1.11 8.07
C GLN A 359 2.79 -0.16 9.23
N THR A 360 3.54 -0.34 10.31
CA THR A 360 3.72 0.67 11.36
C THR A 360 4.90 1.56 11.00
N VAL A 361 4.69 2.87 11.03
CA VAL A 361 5.72 3.89 10.81
C VAL A 361 5.90 4.73 12.06
N GLN A 362 7.14 4.87 12.51
CA GLN A 362 7.49 5.73 13.64
C GLN A 362 7.72 7.15 13.16
N LEU A 363 6.88 8.09 13.60
CA LEU A 363 6.91 9.47 13.13
C LEU A 363 8.26 10.16 13.38
N GLU A 364 8.91 9.81 14.49
CA GLU A 364 10.17 10.39 14.94
C GLU A 364 11.32 10.06 13.98
N ASN A 365 11.32 8.84 13.43
CA ASN A 365 12.38 8.29 12.59
C ASN A 365 12.06 8.31 11.09
N ALA A 366 10.83 8.68 10.70
CA ALA A 366 10.37 8.66 9.32
C ALA A 366 10.64 9.98 8.60
N GLY A 367 11.12 9.88 7.35
CA GLY A 367 11.09 10.99 6.40
C GLY A 367 9.87 10.94 5.49
N LEU A 368 9.71 11.96 4.64
CA LEU A 368 8.59 12.04 3.68
C LEU A 368 8.58 10.86 2.71
N VAL A 369 9.76 10.42 2.25
CA VAL A 369 9.93 9.21 1.43
C VAL A 369 9.33 7.97 2.10
N ASP A 370 9.54 7.81 3.41
CA ASP A 370 9.05 6.65 4.15
C ASP A 370 7.53 6.69 4.28
N LEU A 371 6.95 7.87 4.54
CA LEU A 371 5.51 8.06 4.61
C LEU A 371 4.84 7.83 3.25
N LEU A 372 5.42 8.29 2.14
CA LEU A 372 4.86 8.12 0.80
C LEU A 372 4.83 6.66 0.30
N GLN A 373 5.48 5.73 1.00
CA GLN A 373 5.29 4.30 0.75
C GLN A 373 3.95 3.78 1.28
N ILE A 374 3.28 4.53 2.15
CA ILE A 374 2.01 4.21 2.76
C ILE A 374 0.93 5.07 2.06
N PRO A 375 0.04 4.50 1.25
CA PRO A 375 -0.99 5.30 0.57
C PRO A 375 -2.05 5.88 1.53
N VAL A 376 -2.38 5.13 2.59
CA VAL A 376 -3.35 5.51 3.61
C VAL A 376 -2.72 5.36 4.99
N LEU A 377 -2.58 6.44 5.73
CA LEU A 377 -2.03 6.48 7.08
C LEU A 377 -3.17 6.62 8.09
N VAL A 378 -3.30 5.65 8.98
CA VAL A 378 -4.28 5.64 10.07
C VAL A 378 -3.63 6.20 11.33
N ILE A 379 -4.30 7.17 11.94
CA ILE A 379 -3.92 7.78 13.20
C ILE A 379 -5.11 7.65 14.14
N SER A 380 -4.99 6.79 15.14
CA SER A 380 -6.06 6.51 16.11
C SER A 380 -5.73 7.11 17.47
N GLY A 381 -6.77 7.45 18.23
CA GLY A 381 -6.58 7.87 19.62
C GLY A 381 -7.82 8.47 20.29
N LYS A 382 -7.66 8.76 21.58
CA LYS A 382 -8.66 9.45 22.42
C LYS A 382 -8.14 10.79 22.99
N GLU A 383 -6.83 10.86 23.21
CA GLU A 383 -6.15 12.05 23.72
C GLU A 383 -5.72 13.01 22.61
N SER A 384 -5.42 14.25 22.97
CA SER A 384 -4.96 15.29 22.03
C SER A 384 -3.75 14.80 21.20
N LEU A 385 -3.83 14.99 19.89
CA LEU A 385 -2.73 14.72 18.98
C LEU A 385 -1.64 15.80 19.12
N ALA A 386 -0.71 15.58 20.03
CA ALA A 386 0.43 16.47 20.25
C ALA A 386 1.51 16.24 19.16
N LEU A 387 1.56 17.12 18.16
CA LEU A 387 2.60 17.16 17.15
C LEU A 387 3.43 18.43 17.31
N ASP A 388 4.75 18.30 17.25
CA ASP A 388 5.61 19.47 17.09
C ASP A 388 5.43 20.06 15.66
N PRO A 389 5.83 21.32 15.43
CA PRO A 389 5.65 21.98 14.15
C PRO A 389 6.32 21.25 12.97
N GLU A 390 7.47 20.62 13.19
CA GLU A 390 8.21 19.90 12.15
C GLU A 390 7.45 18.65 11.71
N LYS A 391 6.95 17.85 12.67
CA LYS A 391 6.17 16.64 12.40
C LYS A 391 4.79 16.97 11.85
N SER A 392 4.16 18.05 12.29
CA SER A 392 2.93 18.58 11.67
C SER A 392 3.16 18.92 10.21
N LYS A 393 4.24 19.65 9.89
CA LYS A 393 4.62 19.98 8.51
C LYS A 393 4.88 18.71 7.68
N LEU A 394 5.58 17.72 8.24
CA LEU A 394 5.87 16.47 7.55
C LEU A 394 4.59 15.72 7.12
N LEU A 395 3.59 15.65 8.02
CA LEU A 395 2.31 15.02 7.69
C LEU A 395 1.52 15.85 6.67
N HIS A 396 1.56 17.18 6.75
CA HIS A 396 0.97 18.06 5.73
C HIS A 396 1.62 17.83 4.35
N ASP A 397 2.96 17.82 4.28
CA ASP A 397 3.70 17.56 3.04
C ASP A 397 3.39 16.18 2.46
N TYR A 398 3.17 15.17 3.32
CA TYR A 398 2.72 13.83 2.93
C TYR A 398 1.33 13.86 2.29
N VAL A 399 0.37 14.58 2.89
CA VAL A 399 -0.99 14.73 2.31
C VAL A 399 -0.94 15.45 0.97
N ASP A 400 -0.18 16.55 0.90
CA ASP A 400 0.01 17.35 -0.30
C ASP A 400 0.70 16.54 -1.43
N GLN A 401 1.54 15.54 -1.10
CA GLN A 401 2.19 14.64 -2.09
C GLN A 401 1.36 13.39 -2.42
N GLY A 402 0.07 13.40 -2.10
CA GLY A 402 -0.89 12.37 -2.51
C GLY A 402 -1.16 11.30 -1.44
N GLY A 403 -0.54 11.40 -0.27
CA GLY A 403 -0.84 10.56 0.89
C GLY A 403 -2.23 10.82 1.47
N THR A 404 -2.91 9.81 1.98
CA THR A 404 -4.22 9.97 2.63
C THR A 404 -4.07 9.76 4.13
N ILE A 405 -4.73 10.56 4.96
CA ILE A 405 -4.79 10.34 6.41
C ILE A 405 -6.22 9.99 6.84
N VAL A 406 -6.36 8.97 7.70
CA VAL A 406 -7.60 8.63 8.40
C VAL A 406 -7.38 8.82 9.89
N PHE A 407 -8.03 9.82 10.46
CA PHE A 407 -8.11 10.02 11.89
C PHE A 407 -9.29 9.23 12.46
N ASP A 408 -9.01 8.29 13.36
CA ASP A 408 -10.01 7.40 13.96
C ASP A 408 -10.12 7.65 15.46
N ALA A 409 -11.26 8.15 15.92
CA ALA A 409 -11.48 8.43 17.33
C ALA A 409 -11.87 7.14 18.09
N SER A 410 -11.09 6.78 19.11
CA SER A 410 -11.28 5.54 19.90
C SER A 410 -12.05 5.79 21.21
N GLY A 411 -13.05 6.67 21.16
CA GLY A 411 -13.85 7.09 22.33
C GLY A 411 -15.27 6.53 22.38
N ASP A 412 -15.69 5.68 21.44
CA ASP A 412 -17.04 5.13 21.42
C ASP A 412 -17.17 3.81 22.20
N SER A 413 -18.40 3.27 22.29
CA SER A 413 -18.68 1.94 22.83
C SER A 413 -18.16 1.67 24.26
N GLY A 414 -18.30 2.65 25.16
CA GLY A 414 -17.95 2.51 26.58
C GLY A 414 -16.50 2.84 26.93
N CYS A 415 -15.72 3.32 25.97
CA CYS A 415 -14.26 3.48 26.10
C CYS A 415 -13.79 4.90 26.44
N GLY A 416 -14.68 5.71 27.00
CA GLY A 416 -14.40 7.06 27.46
C GLY A 416 -14.91 8.13 26.49
N ASN A 417 -14.12 9.18 26.29
CA ASN A 417 -14.45 10.31 25.44
C ASN A 417 -13.22 10.71 24.61
N ALA A 418 -13.37 10.86 23.30
CA ALA A 418 -12.31 11.28 22.38
C ALA A 418 -12.40 12.75 21.95
N ALA A 419 -13.13 13.60 22.70
CA ALA A 419 -13.29 15.02 22.37
C ALA A 419 -11.95 15.77 22.27
N ASN A 420 -10.96 15.42 23.11
CA ASN A 420 -9.62 16.00 23.02
C ASN A 420 -8.95 15.68 21.69
N PHE A 421 -9.00 14.41 21.26
CA PHE A 421 -8.52 14.00 19.95
C PHE A 421 -9.27 14.72 18.84
N GLN A 422 -10.60 14.74 18.87
CA GLN A 422 -11.44 15.45 17.88
C GLN A 422 -11.03 16.92 17.73
N ASN A 423 -10.94 17.65 18.85
CA ASN A 423 -10.59 19.06 18.84
C ASN A 423 -9.19 19.29 18.27
N SER A 424 -8.22 18.43 18.62
CA SER A 424 -6.86 18.51 18.09
C SER A 424 -6.79 18.25 16.58
N VAL A 425 -7.56 17.28 16.07
CA VAL A 425 -7.66 16.96 14.63
C VAL A 425 -8.31 18.11 13.87
N ALA A 426 -9.41 18.67 14.39
CA ALA A 426 -10.08 19.81 13.77
C ALA A 426 -9.14 21.04 13.70
N ASN A 427 -8.42 21.34 14.77
CA ASN A 427 -7.44 22.42 14.79
C ASN A 427 -6.29 22.19 13.79
N LEU A 428 -5.78 20.96 13.70
CA LEU A 428 -4.73 20.58 12.76
C LEU A 428 -5.20 20.76 11.30
N CYS A 429 -6.41 20.29 10.98
CA CYS A 429 -7.00 20.42 9.66
C CYS A 429 -7.18 21.90 9.27
N SER A 430 -7.70 22.74 10.17
CA SER A 430 -7.87 24.18 9.92
C SER A 430 -6.53 24.92 9.76
N GLN A 431 -5.45 24.44 10.38
CA GLN A 431 -4.11 24.98 10.19
C GLN A 431 -3.52 24.58 8.83
N TRP A 432 -3.71 23.33 8.41
CA TRP A 432 -3.21 22.84 7.11
C TRP A 432 -4.01 23.42 5.94
N TYR A 433 -5.34 23.50 6.08
CA TYR A 433 -6.26 23.87 5.01
C TYR A 433 -7.31 24.88 5.52
N PRO A 434 -6.94 26.16 5.70
CA PRO A 434 -7.83 27.18 6.27
C PRO A 434 -9.11 27.41 5.45
N ASP A 435 -9.05 27.18 4.14
CA ASP A 435 -10.16 27.35 3.21
C ASP A 435 -11.00 26.07 2.99
N ALA A 436 -10.61 24.94 3.62
CA ALA A 436 -11.29 23.66 3.49
C ALA A 436 -11.66 23.09 4.87
N PRO A 437 -12.89 23.33 5.37
CA PRO A 437 -13.29 22.84 6.67
C PRO A 437 -13.40 21.31 6.68
N LEU A 438 -13.23 20.72 7.86
CA LEU A 438 -13.57 19.32 8.09
C LEU A 438 -15.10 19.17 8.07
N GLU A 439 -15.63 18.63 6.97
CA GLU A 439 -17.06 18.62 6.71
C GLU A 439 -17.66 17.21 6.68
N ARG A 440 -18.97 17.14 6.87
CA ARG A 440 -19.75 15.91 6.82
C ARG A 440 -19.85 15.43 5.37
N LEU A 441 -19.24 14.28 5.04
CA LEU A 441 -19.22 13.80 3.65
C LEU A 441 -20.62 13.35 3.19
N PRO A 442 -21.10 13.75 2.01
CA PRO A 442 -22.42 13.34 1.51
C PRO A 442 -22.46 11.83 1.19
N THR A 443 -23.66 11.24 1.16
CA THR A 443 -23.84 9.80 0.86
C THR A 443 -23.46 9.42 -0.57
N SER A 444 -23.38 10.40 -1.47
CA SER A 444 -22.84 10.26 -2.82
C SER A 444 -21.31 10.14 -2.86
N HIS A 445 -20.61 10.46 -1.77
CA HIS A 445 -19.15 10.42 -1.72
C HIS A 445 -18.63 8.97 -1.86
N PRO A 446 -17.54 8.71 -2.60
CA PRO A 446 -17.01 7.36 -2.82
C PRO A 446 -16.60 6.58 -1.57
N VAL A 447 -16.39 7.23 -0.43
CA VAL A 447 -16.19 6.55 0.86
C VAL A 447 -17.31 5.55 1.20
N TRP A 448 -18.51 5.77 0.64
CA TRP A 448 -19.67 4.90 0.83
C TRP A 448 -19.82 3.82 -0.26
N SER A 449 -19.03 3.85 -1.35
CA SER A 449 -19.29 2.97 -2.51
C SER A 449 -18.11 2.65 -3.46
N ALA A 450 -16.89 3.10 -3.19
CA ALA A 450 -15.76 2.95 -4.13
C ALA A 450 -15.35 1.48 -4.40
N GLU A 451 -15.48 0.60 -3.40
CA GLU A 451 -15.22 -0.83 -3.48
C GLU A 451 -16.50 -1.64 -3.23
N ARG A 452 -17.20 -1.34 -2.13
CA ARG A 452 -18.45 -1.99 -1.72
C ARG A 452 -19.42 -0.94 -1.17
N LYS A 453 -20.69 -1.04 -1.56
CA LYS A 453 -21.75 -0.15 -1.05
C LYS A 453 -21.91 -0.29 0.47
N VAL A 454 -21.94 0.83 1.18
CA VAL A 454 -22.22 0.89 2.62
C VAL A 454 -23.70 1.22 2.83
N ASP A 455 -24.33 0.51 3.75
CA ASP A 455 -25.63 0.84 4.30
C ASP A 455 -25.37 1.60 5.60
N ILE A 456 -25.82 2.85 5.66
CA ILE A 456 -25.58 3.73 6.80
C ILE A 456 -26.55 3.40 7.93
N ASP A 457 -27.73 2.87 7.62
CA ASP A 457 -28.75 2.52 8.61
C ASP A 457 -28.34 1.28 9.43
N ALA A 458 -27.40 0.50 8.90
CA ALA A 458 -26.74 -0.61 9.60
C ALA A 458 -25.64 -0.16 10.58
N MET A 459 -25.26 1.11 10.58
CA MET A 459 -24.21 1.67 11.45
C MET A 459 -24.80 2.17 12.77
N PRO A 460 -23.98 2.38 13.82
CA PRO A 460 -24.46 2.98 15.06
C PRO A 460 -25.16 4.33 14.82
N ASN A 461 -26.14 4.65 15.67
CA ASN A 461 -26.80 5.95 15.60
C ASN A 461 -25.79 7.10 15.66
N GLY A 462 -25.90 8.02 14.70
CA GLY A 462 -25.00 9.17 14.58
C GLY A 462 -23.67 8.86 13.90
N PHE A 463 -23.43 7.63 13.42
CA PHE A 463 -22.22 7.30 12.68
C PHE A 463 -22.10 8.14 11.43
N TRP A 464 -20.93 8.77 11.25
CA TRP A 464 -20.63 9.47 10.02
C TRP A 464 -19.13 9.58 9.75
N VAL A 465 -18.77 9.76 8.47
CA VAL A 465 -17.39 10.04 8.04
C VAL A 465 -17.28 11.50 7.60
N TYR A 466 -16.32 12.20 8.17
CA TYR A 466 -15.99 13.59 7.83
C TYR A 466 -14.74 13.62 6.95
N GLY A 467 -14.55 14.69 6.18
CA GLY A 467 -13.35 14.83 5.37
C GLY A 467 -12.97 16.26 5.05
N VAL A 468 -11.72 16.44 4.65
CA VAL A 468 -11.18 17.72 4.14
C VAL A 468 -10.87 17.56 2.66
N GLN A 469 -11.39 18.48 1.85
CA GLN A 469 -11.09 18.57 0.43
C GLN A 469 -9.75 19.31 0.25
N ALA A 470 -8.73 18.61 -0.23
CA ALA A 470 -7.41 19.17 -0.54
C ALA A 470 -6.82 18.52 -1.80
N CYS A 471 -6.12 19.27 -2.64
CA CYS A 471 -5.46 18.75 -3.85
C CYS A 471 -6.41 17.94 -4.77
N CYS A 472 -7.54 18.54 -5.17
CA CYS A 472 -8.62 17.93 -5.95
C CYS A 472 -9.31 16.68 -5.35
N ARG A 473 -9.14 16.37 -4.06
CA ARG A 473 -9.66 15.13 -3.48
C ARG A 473 -9.98 15.28 -1.99
N THR A 474 -10.80 14.40 -1.43
CA THR A 474 -10.84 14.18 0.02
C THR A 474 -9.50 13.56 0.44
N ALA A 475 -8.64 14.33 1.11
CA ALA A 475 -7.26 13.91 1.43
C ALA A 475 -7.10 13.49 2.90
N VAL A 476 -7.96 14.04 3.76
CA VAL A 476 -8.05 13.70 5.18
C VAL A 476 -9.46 13.20 5.47
N PHE A 477 -9.56 12.10 6.22
CA PHE A 477 -10.81 11.57 6.76
C PHE A 477 -10.77 11.64 8.28
N TYR A 478 -11.92 11.93 8.90
CA TYR A 478 -12.11 11.82 10.34
C TYR A 478 -13.35 10.99 10.64
N VAL A 479 -13.22 10.05 11.57
CA VAL A 479 -14.31 9.16 12.00
C VAL A 479 -14.46 9.27 13.52
N PRO A 480 -15.59 9.79 14.02
CA PRO A 480 -15.82 9.94 15.47
C PRO A 480 -16.13 8.64 16.22
N GLN A 481 -16.57 7.60 15.49
CA GLN A 481 -16.92 6.29 16.04
C GLN A 481 -16.00 5.24 15.43
N SER A 482 -15.24 4.52 16.26
CA SER A 482 -14.03 3.85 15.83
C SER A 482 -14.26 2.79 14.74
N LEU A 483 -13.67 3.02 13.58
CA LEU A 483 -13.49 1.99 12.56
C LEU A 483 -12.47 0.95 13.00
N THR A 484 -11.36 1.37 13.61
CA THR A 484 -10.28 0.43 13.98
C THR A 484 -10.74 -0.61 15.00
N CYS A 485 -11.60 -0.24 15.96
CA CYS A 485 -12.30 -1.18 16.83
C CYS A 485 -13.08 -2.25 16.05
N ARG A 486 -13.93 -1.81 15.11
CA ARG A 486 -14.79 -2.72 14.33
C ARG A 486 -13.99 -3.54 13.33
N TRP A 487 -12.90 -3.00 12.80
CA TRP A 487 -11.98 -3.76 11.96
C TRP A 487 -11.30 -4.89 12.72
N GLU A 488 -10.96 -4.69 13.99
CA GLU A 488 -10.36 -5.72 14.84
C GLU A 488 -11.25 -6.97 14.98
N LEU A 489 -12.57 -6.77 14.96
CA LEU A 489 -13.59 -7.83 14.97
C LEU A 489 -13.90 -8.40 13.57
N GLY A 490 -13.11 -8.05 12.55
CA GLY A 490 -13.36 -8.44 11.17
C GLY A 490 -13.32 -9.95 10.92
N ASP A 491 -12.76 -10.74 11.83
CA ASP A 491 -12.71 -12.19 11.75
C ASP A 491 -14.09 -12.86 11.91
N GLN A 492 -15.01 -12.20 12.62
CA GLN A 492 -16.40 -12.63 12.79
C GLN A 492 -17.08 -12.84 11.45
N LEU A 493 -16.72 -12.03 10.44
CA LEU A 493 -17.28 -12.12 9.09
C LEU A 493 -16.90 -13.41 8.33
N PHE A 494 -15.87 -14.13 8.77
CA PHE A 494 -15.47 -15.40 8.16
C PHE A 494 -16.21 -16.61 8.75
N HIS A 495 -16.80 -16.46 9.93
CA HIS A 495 -17.61 -17.49 10.55
C HIS A 495 -19.02 -17.48 9.98
N ARG A 496 -19.69 -18.65 10.00
CA ARG A 496 -21.13 -18.73 9.70
C ARG A 496 -21.88 -17.99 10.79
N GLY A 497 -22.70 -17.02 10.41
CA GLY A 497 -23.56 -16.26 11.30
C GLY A 497 -24.79 -15.78 10.56
N GLU A 498 -25.78 -15.27 11.29
CA GLU A 498 -26.98 -14.70 10.72
C GLU A 498 -26.64 -13.39 9.99
N ASN A 499 -27.10 -13.24 8.75
CA ASN A 499 -26.84 -12.04 7.96
C ASN A 499 -27.55 -10.79 8.52
N ASP A 500 -28.61 -11.00 9.31
CA ASP A 500 -29.43 -9.95 9.90
C ASP A 500 -28.97 -9.57 11.31
N ASP A 501 -27.87 -10.15 11.82
CA ASP A 501 -27.27 -9.76 13.10
C ASP A 501 -26.74 -8.31 13.01
N PRO A 502 -27.30 -7.36 13.80
CA PRO A 502 -26.89 -5.96 13.77
C PRO A 502 -25.41 -5.74 14.07
N VAL A 503 -24.80 -6.56 14.93
CA VAL A 503 -23.37 -6.43 15.27
C VAL A 503 -22.52 -6.84 14.08
N ARG A 504 -22.87 -7.98 13.45
CA ARG A 504 -22.21 -8.45 12.24
C ARG A 504 -22.31 -7.44 11.10
N GLN A 505 -23.48 -6.81 10.93
CA GLN A 505 -23.68 -5.77 9.93
C GLN A 505 -22.80 -4.54 10.20
N GLN A 506 -22.74 -4.06 11.45
CA GLN A 506 -21.83 -2.95 11.81
C GLN A 506 -20.37 -3.27 11.47
N ILE A 507 -19.90 -4.49 11.78
CA ILE A 507 -18.53 -4.93 11.47
C ILE A 507 -18.29 -4.95 9.96
N ASP A 508 -19.18 -5.56 9.17
CA ASP A 508 -19.04 -5.62 7.71
C ASP A 508 -19.07 -4.22 7.09
N HIS A 509 -19.98 -3.35 7.51
CA HIS A 509 -20.08 -2.00 6.98
C HIS A 509 -18.88 -1.12 7.36
N SER A 510 -18.29 -1.29 8.56
CA SER A 510 -16.99 -0.67 8.89
C SER A 510 -15.85 -1.19 8.02
N ILE A 511 -15.77 -2.49 7.76
CA ILE A 511 -14.76 -3.07 6.85
C ILE A 511 -14.94 -2.50 5.43
N ARG A 512 -16.18 -2.38 4.94
CA ARG A 512 -16.50 -1.76 3.65
C ARG A 512 -16.02 -0.31 3.58
N ILE A 513 -16.17 0.48 4.63
CA ILE A 513 -15.65 1.86 4.67
C ILE A 513 -14.13 1.86 4.53
N GLY A 514 -13.41 1.00 5.27
CA GLY A 514 -11.95 0.88 5.14
C GLY A 514 -11.51 0.46 3.73
N GLN A 515 -12.20 -0.52 3.15
CA GLN A 515 -11.98 -0.96 1.76
C GLN A 515 -12.23 0.18 0.76
N ASN A 516 -13.30 0.95 0.95
CA ASN A 516 -13.64 2.09 0.10
C ASN A 516 -12.59 3.19 0.19
N ILE A 517 -12.10 3.54 1.40
CA ILE A 517 -11.04 4.54 1.59
C ILE A 517 -9.76 4.08 0.87
N ILE A 518 -9.35 2.82 1.04
CA ILE A 518 -8.15 2.28 0.39
C ILE A 518 -8.30 2.27 -1.13
N ALA A 519 -9.43 1.79 -1.66
CA ALA A 519 -9.69 1.77 -3.10
C ALA A 519 -9.75 3.18 -3.68
N TYR A 520 -10.38 4.12 -2.96
CA TYR A 520 -10.45 5.52 -3.32
C TYR A 520 -9.07 6.20 -3.34
N ALA A 521 -8.26 5.99 -2.30
CA ALA A 521 -6.95 6.61 -2.14
C ALA A 521 -5.89 6.05 -3.11
N THR A 522 -6.09 4.84 -3.64
CA THR A 522 -5.07 4.14 -4.46
C THR A 522 -5.52 3.91 -5.90
N GLY A 523 -6.82 3.95 -6.20
CA GLY A 523 -7.34 3.51 -7.49
C GLY A 523 -7.09 2.01 -7.76
N ARG A 524 -6.80 1.24 -6.71
CA ARG A 524 -6.26 -0.13 -6.74
C ARG A 524 -4.86 -0.23 -7.37
N GLU A 525 -4.16 0.88 -7.54
CA GLU A 525 -2.78 0.94 -8.01
C GLU A 525 -1.86 1.19 -6.82
N LEU A 526 -0.86 0.34 -6.64
CA LEU A 526 0.10 0.42 -5.54
C LEU A 526 1.50 0.39 -6.11
N LYS A 527 2.42 1.08 -5.45
CA LYS A 527 3.84 1.11 -5.79
C LYS A 527 4.54 -0.13 -5.21
N ASP A 528 5.62 -0.57 -5.86
CA ASP A 528 6.46 -1.60 -5.27
C ASP A 528 7.29 -1.03 -4.13
N LYS A 529 7.49 -1.85 -3.09
CA LYS A 529 8.20 -1.46 -1.86
C LYS A 529 9.65 -1.03 -2.11
N LEU A 530 10.22 -1.45 -3.23
CA LEU A 530 11.59 -1.17 -3.65
C LEU A 530 11.69 -0.03 -4.67
N ASP A 531 10.56 0.52 -5.15
CA ASP A 531 10.58 1.64 -6.08
C ASP A 531 11.18 2.89 -5.43
N ALA A 532 11.95 3.64 -6.22
CA ALA A 532 12.45 4.94 -5.81
C ALA A 532 11.26 5.91 -5.69
N GLN A 533 11.03 6.46 -4.49
CA GLN A 533 10.07 7.54 -4.32
C GLN A 533 10.75 8.84 -4.74
N ILE A 534 10.31 9.41 -5.85
CA ILE A 534 10.70 10.76 -6.25
C ILE A 534 9.92 11.72 -5.36
N VAL A 535 10.57 12.25 -4.33
CA VAL A 535 10.05 13.43 -3.63
C VAL A 535 10.16 14.59 -4.60
N MET A 536 9.03 15.17 -4.97
CA MET A 536 9.04 16.38 -5.78
C MET A 536 9.45 17.53 -4.86
N GLN A 537 10.75 17.81 -4.79
CA GLN A 537 11.23 19.08 -4.24
C GLN A 537 10.83 20.16 -5.23
N GLY A 538 9.88 20.99 -4.84
CA GLY A 538 9.55 22.19 -5.60
C GLY A 538 10.71 23.16 -5.52
N ASP A 539 11.69 23.03 -6.41
CA ASP A 539 12.65 24.11 -6.64
C ASP A 539 11.91 25.23 -7.37
N THR A 540 11.34 26.14 -6.58
CA THR A 540 10.84 27.45 -7.00
C THR A 540 12.03 28.39 -7.10
N THR A 541 12.65 28.46 -8.27
CA THR A 541 13.73 29.42 -8.54
C THR A 541 13.12 30.75 -8.99
N ASN A 542 13.28 31.79 -8.16
CA ASN A 542 12.88 33.17 -8.48
C ASN A 542 13.92 33.91 -9.36
N THR A 543 14.98 33.24 -9.80
CA THR A 543 16.04 33.81 -10.62
C THR A 543 15.91 33.35 -12.07
N THR A 544 15.72 34.30 -12.98
CA THR A 544 15.81 34.09 -14.43
C THR A 544 17.25 33.70 -14.79
N GLU A 545 17.52 32.40 -14.89
CA GLU A 545 18.76 31.92 -15.49
C GLU A 545 18.66 32.03 -17.02
N ARG A 546 19.73 32.54 -17.66
CA ARG A 546 19.76 32.61 -19.13
C ARG A 546 19.70 31.20 -19.72
N GLY A 547 18.80 30.99 -20.67
CA GLY A 547 18.63 29.70 -21.35
C GLY A 547 17.52 28.81 -20.77
N THR A 548 16.71 29.29 -19.82
CA THR A 548 15.55 28.55 -19.31
C THR A 548 14.24 29.03 -19.95
N THR A 549 13.34 28.10 -20.27
CA THR A 549 11.97 28.39 -20.70
C THR A 549 11.09 28.63 -19.48
N ARG A 550 10.39 29.77 -19.44
CA ARG A 550 9.49 30.09 -18.33
C ARG A 550 8.08 29.63 -18.61
N ILE A 551 7.51 28.88 -17.68
CA ILE A 551 6.13 28.38 -17.73
C ILE A 551 5.40 28.93 -16.51
N ALA A 552 4.21 29.50 -16.69
CA ALA A 552 3.46 30.10 -15.60
C ALA A 552 1.98 29.72 -15.64
N SER A 553 1.36 29.56 -14.47
CA SER A 553 -0.10 29.45 -14.37
C SER A 553 -0.73 30.84 -14.32
N LEU A 554 -1.88 31.03 -14.96
CA LEU A 554 -2.64 32.27 -14.94
C LEU A 554 -3.56 32.34 -13.71
N ASN A 555 -3.56 33.45 -12.98
CA ASN A 555 -4.55 33.73 -11.94
C ASN A 555 -5.89 34.12 -12.57
N LEU A 556 -6.69 33.12 -12.92
CA LEU A 556 -8.00 33.31 -13.55
C LEU A 556 -9.14 33.53 -12.54
N GLY A 557 -8.94 33.15 -11.26
CA GLY A 557 -10.00 33.16 -10.25
C GLY A 557 -11.10 32.10 -10.46
N ALA A 558 -10.84 31.08 -11.30
CA ALA A 558 -11.80 30.06 -11.71
C ALA A 558 -11.56 28.70 -11.03
N GLY A 559 -10.95 28.66 -9.84
CA GLY A 559 -10.68 27.41 -9.12
C GLY A 559 -9.35 26.73 -9.49
N GLY A 560 -8.36 27.47 -10.00
CA GLY A 560 -7.03 26.93 -10.30
C GLY A 560 -6.23 26.56 -9.04
N GLU A 561 -6.57 27.18 -7.91
CA GLU A 561 -5.98 26.93 -6.59
C GLU A 561 -6.12 25.46 -6.14
N ASP A 562 -7.13 24.75 -6.65
CA ASP A 562 -7.42 23.35 -6.33
C ASP A 562 -6.34 22.37 -6.84
N ALA A 563 -5.53 22.79 -7.82
CA ALA A 563 -4.45 22.01 -8.42
C ALA A 563 -3.14 22.83 -8.52
N ARG A 564 -2.85 23.63 -7.50
CA ARG A 564 -1.73 24.60 -7.46
C ARG A 564 -0.34 23.99 -7.70
N ARG A 565 -0.14 22.70 -7.40
CA ARG A 565 1.15 21.99 -7.56
C ARG A 565 1.27 21.24 -8.88
N ALA A 566 0.22 21.17 -9.69
CA ALA A 566 0.25 20.52 -10.99
C ALA A 566 1.41 21.02 -11.87
N LEU A 567 1.59 22.34 -11.98
CA LEU A 567 2.66 22.93 -12.79
C LEU A 567 4.07 22.74 -12.18
N PRO A 568 4.31 23.02 -10.88
CA PRO A 568 5.58 22.68 -10.22
C PRO A 568 5.97 21.20 -10.38
N ASN A 569 5.02 20.28 -10.21
CA ASN A 569 5.23 18.84 -10.37
C ASN A 569 5.55 18.49 -11.83
N ALA A 570 4.81 19.04 -12.79
CA ALA A 570 5.07 18.85 -14.22
C ALA A 570 6.48 19.32 -14.60
N SER A 571 6.89 20.50 -14.11
CA SER A 571 8.23 21.05 -14.35
C SER A 571 9.33 20.13 -13.82
N THR A 572 9.17 19.60 -12.60
CA THR A 572 10.12 18.61 -12.05
C THR A 572 10.19 17.33 -12.87
N ILE A 573 9.05 16.81 -13.34
CA ILE A 573 9.03 15.63 -14.22
C ILE A 573 9.75 15.94 -15.54
N ILE A 574 9.48 17.09 -16.15
CA ILE A 574 10.08 17.51 -17.43
C ILE A 574 11.59 17.67 -17.29
N ARG A 575 12.08 18.34 -16.25
CA ARG A 575 13.52 18.51 -16.00
C ARG A 575 14.25 17.17 -15.79
N ASN A 576 13.57 16.20 -15.17
CA ASN A 576 14.16 14.89 -14.90
C ASN A 576 14.12 13.96 -16.13
N GLN A 577 13.14 14.14 -17.02
CA GLN A 577 12.93 13.26 -18.17
C GLN A 577 13.45 13.84 -19.50
N THR A 578 13.66 15.15 -19.56
CA THR A 578 14.10 15.87 -20.76
C THR A 578 15.27 16.78 -20.44
N GLN A 579 16.06 17.18 -21.44
CA GLN A 579 17.14 18.15 -21.28
C GLN A 579 16.65 19.62 -21.30
N VAL A 580 15.34 19.86 -21.14
CA VAL A 580 14.76 21.21 -21.17
C VAL A 580 14.84 21.83 -19.77
N ALA A 581 15.53 22.95 -19.65
CA ALA A 581 15.57 23.73 -18.42
C ALA A 581 14.32 24.62 -18.30
N THR A 582 13.43 24.30 -17.38
CA THR A 582 12.19 25.05 -17.12
C THR A 582 12.21 25.77 -15.78
N THR A 583 11.69 27.00 -15.76
CA THR A 583 11.44 27.79 -14.55
C THR A 583 9.95 28.04 -14.36
N VAL A 584 9.47 27.89 -13.12
CA VAL A 584 8.06 28.06 -12.74
C VAL A 584 7.98 29.06 -11.59
N PRO A 585 7.29 30.19 -11.75
CA PRO A 585 7.04 31.13 -10.66
C PRO A 585 6.27 30.49 -9.50
N GLU A 586 6.56 30.93 -8.27
CA GLU A 586 5.86 30.43 -7.07
C GLU A 586 4.38 30.83 -7.04
N THR A 587 4.04 31.99 -7.60
CA THR A 587 2.66 32.50 -7.67
C THR A 587 2.16 32.56 -9.12
N PRO A 588 0.85 32.30 -9.34
CA PRO A 588 0.25 32.50 -10.65
C PRO A 588 0.38 33.95 -11.13
N VAL A 589 0.64 34.13 -12.43
CA VAL A 589 0.78 35.45 -13.06
C VAL A 589 -0.58 36.11 -13.32
N GLY A 590 -0.60 37.44 -13.34
CA GLY A 590 -1.78 38.22 -13.71
C GLY A 590 -1.96 38.39 -15.22
N PHE A 591 -2.86 39.29 -15.61
CA PHE A 591 -3.12 39.67 -17.01
C PHE A 591 -2.26 40.86 -17.46
N ASP A 592 -1.32 41.34 -16.65
CA ASP A 592 -0.49 42.46 -17.02
C ASP A 592 0.60 42.05 -18.02
N GLU A 593 0.86 42.94 -18.98
CA GLU A 593 1.73 42.68 -20.13
C GLU A 593 3.17 42.39 -19.71
N LYS A 594 3.65 42.99 -18.62
CA LYS A 594 5.00 42.76 -18.10
C LYS A 594 5.17 41.35 -17.55
N ALA A 595 4.20 40.85 -16.80
CA ALA A 595 4.24 39.50 -16.26
C ALA A 595 4.17 38.44 -17.38
N LEU A 596 3.39 38.69 -18.44
CA LEU A 596 3.22 37.77 -19.55
C LEU A 596 4.40 37.76 -20.54
N ALA A 597 5.10 38.88 -20.71
CA ALA A 597 6.20 39.02 -21.67
C ALA A 597 7.39 38.06 -21.43
N GLU A 598 7.56 37.59 -20.20
CA GLU A 598 8.65 36.66 -19.85
C GLU A 598 8.20 35.19 -19.91
N VAL A 599 6.93 34.90 -20.22
CA VAL A 599 6.33 33.56 -20.21
C VAL A 599 6.30 33.00 -21.64
N SER A 600 6.78 31.77 -21.84
CA SER A 600 6.71 31.10 -23.15
C SER A 600 5.47 30.22 -23.25
N VAL A 601 5.10 29.54 -22.14
CA VAL A 601 3.90 28.70 -22.07
C VAL A 601 3.04 29.14 -20.89
N LEU A 602 1.82 29.57 -21.17
CA LEU A 602 0.84 30.00 -20.18
C LEU A 602 -0.16 28.87 -19.90
N TRP A 603 -0.16 28.37 -18.67
CA TRP A 603 -1.08 27.33 -18.21
C TRP A 603 -2.36 27.98 -17.67
N ILE A 604 -3.51 27.61 -18.23
CA ILE A 604 -4.82 28.09 -17.80
C ILE A 604 -5.65 26.88 -17.36
N HIS A 605 -6.03 26.84 -16.09
CA HIS A 605 -6.84 25.75 -15.54
C HIS A 605 -7.82 26.24 -14.48
N GLY A 606 -8.87 25.46 -14.27
CA GLY A 606 -9.92 25.78 -13.32
C GLY A 606 -11.07 24.78 -13.40
N ARG A 607 -12.04 24.98 -12.50
CA ARG A 607 -13.22 24.11 -12.29
C ARG A 607 -14.53 24.89 -12.15
N ARG A 608 -14.52 26.18 -12.50
CA ARG A 608 -15.66 27.09 -12.35
C ARG A 608 -15.84 27.87 -13.65
N GLU A 609 -17.07 28.31 -13.88
CA GLU A 609 -17.38 29.25 -14.97
C GLU A 609 -16.56 30.54 -14.79
N PHE A 610 -16.10 31.10 -15.91
CA PHE A 610 -15.43 32.40 -15.94
C PHE A 610 -15.81 33.22 -17.17
N VAL A 611 -15.60 34.53 -17.07
CA VAL A 611 -15.79 35.49 -18.16
C VAL A 611 -14.64 36.49 -18.12
N LEU A 612 -13.96 36.68 -19.26
CA LEU A 612 -12.87 37.65 -19.35
C LEU A 612 -13.40 39.05 -19.69
N THR A 613 -12.78 40.07 -19.11
CA THR A 613 -12.99 41.47 -19.52
C THR A 613 -12.37 41.71 -20.90
N PRO A 614 -12.79 42.76 -21.64
CA PRO A 614 -12.15 43.11 -22.92
C PRO A 614 -10.62 43.28 -22.80
N GLN A 615 -10.16 43.93 -21.72
CA GLN A 615 -8.73 44.14 -21.44
C GLN A 615 -7.98 42.83 -21.23
N GLN A 616 -8.57 41.87 -20.51
CA GLN A 616 -7.99 40.54 -20.30
C GLN A 616 -7.90 39.75 -21.61
N ARG A 617 -8.92 39.84 -22.47
CA ARG A 617 -8.90 39.21 -23.80
C ARG A 617 -7.79 39.80 -24.68
N ASP A 618 -7.64 41.12 -24.65
CA ASP A 618 -6.59 41.80 -25.43
C ASP A 618 -5.19 41.44 -24.94
N ALA A 619 -5.00 41.27 -23.63
CA ALA A 619 -3.73 40.80 -23.06
C ALA A 619 -3.38 39.38 -23.54
N LEU A 620 -4.35 38.45 -23.52
CA LEU A 620 -4.14 37.10 -24.04
C LEU A 620 -3.95 37.06 -25.55
N ARG A 621 -4.61 37.94 -26.31
CA ARG A 621 -4.38 38.07 -27.76
C ARG A 621 -2.95 38.51 -28.04
N ARG A 622 -2.45 39.55 -27.36
CA ARG A 622 -1.05 39.99 -27.49
C ARG A 622 -0.05 38.91 -27.07
N PHE A 623 -0.38 38.09 -26.07
CA PHE A 623 0.46 36.96 -25.68
C PHE A 623 0.61 35.96 -26.84
N ILE A 624 -0.50 35.62 -27.50
CA ILE A 624 -0.53 34.77 -28.70
C ILE A 624 0.24 35.42 -29.85
N ASP A 625 0.01 36.71 -30.10
CA ASP A 625 0.66 37.46 -31.19
C ASP A 625 2.19 37.59 -30.99
N ASN A 626 2.68 37.40 -29.76
CA ASN A 626 4.10 37.38 -29.41
C ASN A 626 4.65 35.94 -29.28
N ASP A 627 4.11 35.00 -30.06
CA ASP A 627 4.49 33.58 -30.12
C ASP A 627 4.31 32.80 -28.80
N GLY A 628 3.54 33.33 -27.85
CA GLY A 628 3.20 32.66 -26.60
C GLY A 628 2.22 31.51 -26.82
N VAL A 629 2.47 30.36 -26.20
CA VAL A 629 1.59 29.18 -26.29
C VAL A 629 0.73 29.05 -25.05
N ILE A 630 -0.58 28.88 -25.21
CA ILE A 630 -1.52 28.67 -24.11
C ILE A 630 -1.87 27.19 -24.01
N LEU A 631 -1.67 26.61 -22.82
CA LEU A 631 -2.17 25.29 -22.45
C LEU A 631 -3.37 25.43 -21.51
N GLY A 632 -4.56 25.16 -22.01
CA GLY A 632 -5.79 25.12 -21.23
C GLY A 632 -6.14 23.70 -20.76
N THR A 633 -6.63 23.53 -19.53
CA THR A 633 -7.19 22.25 -19.07
C THR A 633 -8.32 22.43 -18.07
N ALA A 634 -9.40 21.65 -18.23
CA ALA A 634 -10.49 21.61 -17.28
C ALA A 634 -10.12 20.69 -16.10
N ILE A 635 -10.07 21.24 -14.89
CA ILE A 635 -9.84 20.48 -13.65
C ILE A 635 -10.98 19.49 -13.48
N CYS A 636 -10.64 18.20 -13.33
CA CYS A 636 -11.60 17.10 -13.28
C CYS A 636 -12.61 17.05 -14.43
N GLY A 637 -12.21 17.55 -15.61
CA GLY A 637 -13.07 17.60 -16.79
C GLY A 637 -14.34 18.43 -16.58
N ASP A 638 -14.27 19.49 -15.77
CA ASP A 638 -15.42 20.34 -15.49
C ASP A 638 -16.00 21.00 -16.76
N ASP A 639 -17.26 20.69 -17.06
CA ASP A 639 -17.93 21.14 -18.28
C ASP A 639 -18.17 22.65 -18.28
N ALA A 640 -18.41 23.27 -17.12
CA ALA A 640 -18.67 24.71 -17.03
C ALA A 640 -17.41 25.51 -17.37
N PHE A 641 -16.26 25.12 -16.80
CA PHE A 641 -14.97 25.69 -17.16
C PHE A 641 -14.65 25.46 -18.65
N ALA A 642 -14.85 24.24 -19.15
CA ALA A 642 -14.57 23.91 -20.55
C ALA A 642 -15.42 24.73 -21.54
N GLN A 643 -16.69 24.99 -21.20
CA GLN A 643 -17.57 25.85 -22.00
C GLN A 643 -17.13 27.32 -21.94
N SER A 644 -16.78 27.84 -20.76
CA SER A 644 -16.22 29.19 -20.62
C SER A 644 -14.94 29.36 -21.42
N PHE A 645 -14.02 28.38 -21.37
CA PHE A 645 -12.77 28.42 -22.12
C PHE A 645 -13.04 28.55 -23.61
N ARG A 646 -13.86 27.65 -24.19
CA ARG A 646 -14.20 27.71 -25.62
C ARG A 646 -14.88 29.03 -26.01
N LYS A 647 -15.82 29.52 -25.19
CA LYS A 647 -16.56 30.77 -25.44
C LYS A 647 -15.67 32.01 -25.43
N GLU A 648 -14.75 32.09 -24.47
CA GLU A 648 -13.84 33.23 -24.34
C GLU A 648 -12.72 33.18 -25.37
N PHE A 649 -12.16 32.01 -25.66
CA PHE A 649 -11.13 31.85 -26.69
C PHE A 649 -11.65 32.02 -28.11
N ALA A 650 -12.92 31.71 -28.40
CA ALA A 650 -13.54 32.08 -29.67
C ALA A 650 -13.50 33.60 -29.93
N LYS A 651 -13.64 34.42 -28.87
CA LYS A 651 -13.54 35.90 -28.98
C LYS A 651 -12.09 36.38 -29.11
N ILE A 652 -11.13 35.64 -28.55
CA ILE A 652 -9.71 35.97 -28.62
C ILE A 652 -9.17 35.65 -30.02
N LEU A 653 -9.44 34.43 -30.51
CA LEU A 653 -8.91 33.86 -31.74
C LEU A 653 -9.63 34.34 -33.01
N GLY A 654 -10.88 34.78 -32.93
CA GLY A 654 -11.63 35.28 -34.10
C GLY A 654 -11.88 34.17 -35.13
N GLU A 655 -11.23 34.27 -36.30
CA GLU A 655 -11.45 33.37 -37.45
C GLU A 655 -10.73 32.02 -37.34
N THR A 656 -9.86 31.83 -36.34
CA THR A 656 -9.12 30.58 -36.10
C THR A 656 -9.66 29.82 -34.89
N PRO A 657 -10.86 29.22 -34.96
CA PRO A 657 -11.49 28.59 -33.81
C PRO A 657 -10.72 27.35 -33.33
N LEU A 658 -10.90 27.02 -32.06
CA LEU A 658 -10.47 25.73 -31.50
C LEU A 658 -11.12 24.58 -32.30
N LYS A 659 -10.29 23.69 -32.83
CA LYS A 659 -10.68 22.47 -33.55
C LYS A 659 -10.12 21.23 -32.85
N SER A 660 -10.76 20.09 -33.01
CA SER A 660 -10.25 18.83 -32.43
C SER A 660 -8.90 18.46 -33.07
N MET A 661 -7.94 18.04 -32.24
CA MET A 661 -6.60 17.63 -32.69
C MET A 661 -6.66 16.23 -33.34
N PRO A 662 -6.26 16.08 -34.61
CA PRO A 662 -6.18 14.78 -35.27
C PRO A 662 -5.16 13.84 -34.59
N ALA A 663 -5.41 12.54 -34.66
CA ALA A 663 -4.54 11.53 -34.03
C ALA A 663 -3.11 11.47 -34.61
N ASP A 664 -2.92 11.94 -35.84
CA ASP A 664 -1.65 12.02 -36.56
C ASP A 664 -1.00 13.41 -36.49
N HIS A 665 -1.57 14.34 -35.72
CA HIS A 665 -1.04 15.69 -35.57
C HIS A 665 0.42 15.64 -35.05
N PRO A 666 1.36 16.44 -35.62
CA PRO A 666 2.77 16.47 -35.23
C PRO A 666 3.05 16.51 -33.72
N MET A 667 2.25 17.27 -32.96
CA MET A 667 2.34 17.38 -31.50
C MET A 667 2.18 16.04 -30.78
N LEU A 668 1.40 15.10 -31.32
CA LEU A 668 1.16 13.78 -30.73
C LEU A 668 2.24 12.73 -31.11
N THR A 669 3.29 13.16 -31.80
CA THR A 669 4.36 12.30 -32.29
C THR A 669 5.72 12.75 -31.74
N THR A 670 6.77 11.99 -32.06
CA THR A 670 8.15 12.33 -31.69
C THR A 670 8.75 13.45 -32.55
N ARG A 671 7.99 14.09 -33.46
CA ARG A 671 8.49 15.11 -34.40
C ARG A 671 9.13 16.31 -33.70
N PHE A 672 8.57 16.75 -32.58
CA PHE A 672 9.13 17.83 -31.77
C PHE A 672 9.94 17.30 -30.58
N TYR A 673 10.60 16.14 -30.71
CA TYR A 673 11.38 15.53 -29.62
C TYR A 673 10.57 15.16 -28.37
N GLY A 674 9.24 15.06 -28.51
CA GLY A 674 8.32 14.58 -27.49
C GLY A 674 8.11 13.06 -27.54
N TYR A 675 7.05 12.61 -26.87
CA TYR A 675 6.60 11.22 -26.81
C TYR A 675 5.60 10.88 -27.93
N ASP A 676 5.47 9.59 -28.25
CA ASP A 676 4.37 9.09 -29.06
C ASP A 676 3.09 9.00 -28.20
N LEU A 677 2.15 9.91 -28.46
CA LEU A 677 0.89 10.06 -27.71
C LEU A 677 -0.31 9.51 -28.48
N ARG A 678 -0.11 8.75 -29.56
CA ARG A 678 -1.22 8.17 -30.34
C ARG A 678 -2.04 7.14 -29.55
N SER A 679 -1.55 6.73 -28.38
CA SER A 679 -2.21 5.81 -27.47
C SER A 679 -1.92 6.21 -26.02
N VAL A 680 -2.90 6.85 -25.37
CA VAL A 680 -2.89 7.17 -23.93
C VAL A 680 -4.03 6.46 -23.22
N THR A 681 -3.90 6.29 -21.90
CA THR A 681 -4.95 5.73 -21.06
C THR A 681 -5.83 6.86 -20.52
N ILE A 682 -7.11 6.84 -20.91
CA ILE A 682 -8.13 7.79 -20.46
C ILE A 682 -9.01 7.13 -19.41
N ARG A 683 -9.15 7.79 -18.26
CA ARG A 683 -10.08 7.43 -17.20
C ARG A 683 -11.43 8.10 -17.46
N ARG A 684 -12.48 7.29 -17.48
CA ARG A 684 -13.87 7.77 -17.52
C ARG A 684 -14.66 7.19 -16.37
N ILE A 685 -15.52 8.00 -15.78
CA ILE A 685 -16.41 7.56 -14.72
C ILE A 685 -17.68 7.00 -15.36
N SER A 686 -18.01 5.77 -14.99
CA SER A 686 -19.28 5.13 -15.34
C SER A 686 -20.06 4.80 -14.06
N HIS A 687 -21.37 4.99 -14.10
CA HIS A 687 -22.26 4.60 -13.01
C HIS A 687 -22.76 3.19 -13.30
N GLY A 688 -22.22 2.19 -12.59
CA GLY A 688 -22.65 0.80 -12.67
C GLY A 688 -23.49 0.39 -11.46
N GLY A 689 -24.19 -0.75 -11.56
CA GLY A 689 -25.02 -1.29 -10.47
C GLY A 689 -24.28 -1.64 -9.17
N SER A 690 -22.94 -1.65 -9.19
CA SER A 690 -22.07 -1.90 -8.03
C SER A 690 -21.36 -0.67 -7.47
N GLY A 691 -21.69 0.55 -7.93
CA GLY A 691 -21.04 1.81 -7.53
C GLY A 691 -20.38 2.56 -8.69
N GLN A 692 -19.59 3.60 -8.38
CA GLN A 692 -18.76 4.30 -9.38
C GLN A 692 -17.68 3.35 -9.91
N GLN A 693 -17.71 3.04 -11.21
CA GLN A 693 -16.67 2.28 -11.89
C GLN A 693 -15.88 3.19 -12.81
N ILE A 694 -14.56 3.23 -12.61
CA ILE A 694 -13.65 3.90 -13.51
C ILE A 694 -13.34 2.94 -14.65
N ARG A 695 -13.82 3.28 -15.84
CA ARG A 695 -13.46 2.58 -17.05
C ARG A 695 -12.21 3.23 -17.64
N ARG A 696 -11.18 2.42 -17.86
CA ARG A 696 -10.00 2.81 -18.63
C ARG A 696 -10.25 2.49 -20.10
N GLN A 697 -9.95 3.45 -20.97
CA GLN A 697 -9.97 3.27 -22.41
C GLN A 697 -8.66 3.78 -22.99
N THR A 698 -8.09 3.02 -23.91
CA THR A 698 -6.90 3.44 -24.66
C THR A 698 -7.34 4.13 -25.95
N SER A 699 -6.90 5.36 -26.16
CA SER A 699 -7.12 6.14 -27.39
C SER A 699 -6.09 7.27 -27.49
N PRO A 700 -5.97 7.98 -28.63
CA PRO A 700 -5.32 9.28 -28.66
C PRO A 700 -5.93 10.23 -27.61
N PRO A 701 -5.18 11.21 -27.09
CA PRO A 701 -5.69 12.17 -26.13
C PRO A 701 -6.78 13.05 -26.77
N VAL A 702 -7.78 13.41 -25.97
CA VAL A 702 -8.83 14.34 -26.38
C VAL A 702 -8.29 15.75 -26.19
N LEU A 703 -7.74 16.33 -27.26
CA LEU A 703 -7.23 17.70 -27.28
C LEU A 703 -7.92 18.51 -28.38
N GLU A 704 -8.05 19.80 -28.11
CA GLU A 704 -8.44 20.83 -29.06
C GLU A 704 -7.25 21.77 -29.28
N PHE A 705 -7.15 22.39 -30.45
CA PHE A 705 -6.08 23.33 -30.75
C PHE A 705 -6.51 24.45 -31.69
N ALA A 706 -5.77 25.55 -31.69
CA ALA A 706 -5.87 26.63 -32.64
C ALA A 706 -4.48 27.04 -33.13
N GLU A 707 -4.42 27.52 -34.36
CA GLU A 707 -3.20 27.99 -35.01
C GLU A 707 -3.30 29.49 -35.25
N SER A 708 -2.19 30.21 -35.03
CA SER A 708 -1.98 31.60 -35.46
C SER A 708 -0.75 31.62 -36.35
N ASP A 709 -0.85 32.18 -37.55
CA ASP A 709 0.25 32.25 -38.52
C ASP A 709 0.95 30.90 -38.83
N GLY A 710 0.19 29.80 -38.78
CA GLY A 710 0.70 28.44 -39.04
C GLY A 710 1.42 27.78 -37.85
N ILE A 711 1.43 28.44 -36.69
CA ILE A 711 2.01 27.98 -35.43
C ILE A 711 0.88 27.62 -34.46
N VAL A 712 1.01 26.53 -33.71
CA VAL A 712 0.02 26.16 -32.68
C VAL A 712 0.16 27.11 -31.49
N SER A 713 -0.84 27.95 -31.27
CA SER A 713 -0.84 28.98 -30.23
C SER A 713 -1.71 28.63 -29.02
N VAL A 714 -2.71 27.77 -29.20
CA VAL A 714 -3.57 27.30 -28.11
C VAL A 714 -3.74 25.79 -28.21
N VAL A 715 -3.53 25.10 -27.09
CA VAL A 715 -3.90 23.70 -26.89
C VAL A 715 -4.84 23.63 -25.69
N PHE A 716 -5.99 22.99 -25.85
CA PHE A 716 -6.98 22.83 -24.79
C PHE A 716 -7.32 21.36 -24.56
N SER A 717 -7.23 20.92 -23.31
CA SER A 717 -7.69 19.61 -22.88
C SER A 717 -9.01 19.74 -22.10
N PRO A 718 -10.15 19.28 -22.65
CA PRO A 718 -11.40 19.19 -21.89
C PRO A 718 -11.35 18.10 -20.80
N LEU A 719 -10.33 17.24 -20.81
CA LEU A 719 -10.08 16.26 -19.76
C LEU A 719 -8.99 16.74 -18.80
N ASP A 720 -9.00 16.21 -17.58
CA ASP A 720 -8.06 16.63 -16.54
C ASP A 720 -6.60 16.24 -16.84
N LEU A 721 -5.74 17.25 -16.92
CA LEU A 721 -4.28 17.13 -16.80
C LEU A 721 -3.80 17.59 -15.41
N SER A 722 -4.52 18.53 -14.80
CA SER A 722 -4.05 19.23 -13.59
C SER A 722 -4.07 18.33 -12.37
N CYS A 723 -5.20 17.72 -12.02
CA CYS A 723 -5.25 16.86 -10.83
C CYS A 723 -4.42 15.58 -11.01
N ALA A 724 -4.25 15.09 -12.24
CA ALA A 724 -3.33 14.00 -12.56
C ALA A 724 -1.86 14.34 -12.24
N LEU A 725 -1.47 15.60 -12.38
CA LEU A 725 -0.12 16.11 -12.08
C LEU A 725 -0.01 16.67 -10.65
N GLU A 726 -1.12 17.08 -10.03
CA GLU A 726 -1.21 17.45 -8.62
C GLU A 726 -0.96 16.23 -7.73
N SER A 727 -1.64 15.12 -8.02
CA SER A 727 -1.60 13.90 -7.22
C SER A 727 -1.77 12.67 -8.11
N GLN A 728 -0.90 11.67 -7.90
CA GLN A 728 -0.98 10.37 -8.59
C GLN A 728 -2.29 9.61 -8.27
N ASN A 729 -2.93 9.97 -7.16
CA ASN A 729 -4.08 9.28 -6.57
C ASN A 729 -5.43 9.93 -6.89
N SER A 730 -5.51 10.78 -7.92
CA SER A 730 -6.73 11.49 -8.34
C SER A 730 -7.69 10.54 -9.09
N VAL A 731 -8.30 9.62 -8.36
CA VAL A 731 -9.15 8.52 -8.86
C VAL A 731 -10.54 9.01 -9.30
N GLN A 732 -10.98 10.18 -8.83
CA GLN A 732 -12.33 10.73 -9.06
C GLN A 732 -12.48 11.59 -10.32
N CYS A 733 -11.42 11.82 -11.10
CA CYS A 733 -11.45 12.83 -12.16
C CYS A 733 -11.38 12.19 -13.56
N PRO A 734 -12.34 12.47 -14.46
CA PRO A 734 -12.21 12.09 -15.85
C PRO A 734 -11.00 12.82 -16.45
N GLY A 735 -10.04 12.05 -16.97
CA GLY A 735 -8.70 12.57 -17.18
C GLY A 735 -7.70 11.52 -17.62
N TYR A 736 -6.46 11.93 -17.70
CA TYR A 736 -5.33 11.06 -18.04
C TYR A 736 -4.68 10.51 -16.77
N GLY A 737 -3.93 9.40 -16.88
CA GLY A 737 -3.02 9.00 -15.80
C GLY A 737 -1.86 10.00 -15.65
N THR A 738 -1.18 10.03 -14.51
CA THR A 738 -0.09 11.00 -14.25
C THR A 738 1.02 10.93 -15.30
N GLU A 739 1.40 9.72 -15.72
CA GLU A 739 2.44 9.54 -16.74
C GLU A 739 2.00 10.11 -18.09
N ASP A 740 0.79 9.77 -18.55
CA ASP A 740 0.25 10.26 -19.81
C ASP A 740 0.02 11.79 -19.76
N ALA A 741 -0.47 12.32 -18.64
CA ALA A 741 -0.61 13.76 -18.43
C ALA A 741 0.75 14.47 -18.52
N ALA A 742 1.79 13.91 -17.89
CA ALA A 742 3.14 14.46 -17.95
C ALA A 742 3.69 14.43 -19.39
N LYS A 743 3.49 13.33 -20.12
CA LYS A 743 3.89 13.23 -21.53
C LYS A 743 3.15 14.23 -22.42
N ILE A 744 1.84 14.43 -22.22
CA ILE A 744 1.04 15.44 -22.93
C ILE A 744 1.60 16.84 -22.70
N VAL A 745 1.81 17.23 -21.44
CA VAL A 745 2.37 18.55 -21.09
C VAL A 745 3.79 18.71 -21.67
N THR A 746 4.62 17.66 -21.60
CA THR A 746 5.96 17.67 -22.20
C THR A 746 5.89 17.92 -23.70
N ASN A 747 4.99 17.26 -24.42
CA ASN A 747 4.83 17.46 -25.86
C ASN A 747 4.36 18.88 -26.21
N VAL A 748 3.47 19.48 -25.40
CA VAL A 748 3.05 20.88 -25.60
C VAL A 748 4.26 21.82 -25.47
N ILE A 749 5.07 21.65 -24.44
CA ILE A 749 6.25 22.50 -24.20
C ILE A 749 7.31 22.30 -25.27
N GLN A 750 7.58 21.04 -25.63
CA GLN A 750 8.52 20.71 -26.69
C GLN A 750 8.08 21.26 -28.05
N MET A 751 6.79 21.17 -28.38
CA MET A 751 6.22 21.81 -29.56
C MET A 751 6.42 23.32 -29.49
N ALA A 752 6.07 23.98 -28.39
CA ALA A 752 6.24 25.42 -28.23
C ALA A 752 7.69 25.90 -28.45
N LEU A 753 8.68 25.04 -28.16
CA LEU A 753 10.10 25.35 -28.34
C LEU A 753 10.67 25.01 -29.72
N ASN A 754 10.00 24.17 -30.51
CA ASN A 754 10.57 23.58 -31.73
C ASN A 754 9.66 23.67 -32.98
N GLN A 755 8.50 24.32 -32.88
CA GLN A 755 7.53 24.44 -33.98
C GLN A 755 7.91 25.44 -35.06
#